data_AF-A0A0G1BDM4-F1
#
_entry.id   AF-A0A0G1BDM4-F1
#
_cell.length_a   1.000
_cell.length_b   1.000
_cell.length_c   1.000
_cell.angle_alpha   90.00
_cell.angle_beta   90.00
_cell.angle_gamma   90.00
#
_symmetry.space_group_name_H-M   'P 1'
#
loop_
_entity.id
_entity.type
_entity.pdbx_description
1 polymer ?
#
loop_
_entity_poly.entity_id
_entity_poly.type
_entity_poly.pdbx_seq_one_letter_code
_entity_poly.pdbx_strand_id
1 'polypeptide(L)'
;MIILLLRTYIIRIRSSYPKIPHRSNNTTVLCTGSEISAVSKRKKTQSYPNSRLEARVLFMLYYSGSICLIHFPISIHVRVSREEYECTSMKSPTLLSFRHNSTSKVWMALTIFGIAILAVLLPQLYDMRLDIANAGDGSQGDPWTVCASGCDFTTLTATFASTTVGNGDYINIDASYATSTETQPIDFNSKTNLTLDCQNSGATLGDTAGGASILSLPADSTLQNCTISNMLVSLNASTLTLSGNTFSTSTTSSVQFGSGTNGATVSNNTGLQRVYTGSTGASNITVSNNTIEAYDPNGDTNVLYFFTAENISVTSNTIRSYDSSIKNLVYVDLTTSTLIQDNVLEYETASSEQFPNGAIYLEDAVSTTVSYNDIILESSLGIADQANDGIRFYNDTTGRDVDATIEHNSIWMYQDGHTGINFFDAAGGTAGNITITANYNIFYNASSTASLGNGFQTSKNNSGSTYTLTNDYNGYYSIGTQIQDNTSDGFSPSVGSNSITDNPYFKINDASSSNDTELAPFSLYLDANGSTDIGAYSAARGSSFTIDDDCTVDYASCHGTSTSIIAATAATNDTWTLAAGTYSNFAMTTTSRRTGSVTIDGAGASTLISNASASPIKFTGLDSMTIQDLIVQDATSSASSYTWTGLSFDYGGTSYNQTLALEFPSDGYAILVETDCNVGNLVTFMPPTDGNDVTSYLGMGTDNYHIALTTVFGSPVTMIVPSSVAANQAAYEALTDCITPAAWVDTAFAQSGGSYTYDSAAFASASITVTSGYTAPPALAQVSSLIAGIQLIDTTNTTITNVTSTNN
;
A
#
# COMPACT_ATOMS: atom_id res chain seq x y z
N MET A 1 41.61 -6.37 7.85
CA MET A 1 42.96 -6.22 7.26
C MET A 1 43.02 -7.06 5.98
N ILE A 2 42.82 -6.44 4.81
CA ILE A 2 42.75 -7.11 3.50
C ILE A 2 44.01 -6.75 2.72
N ILE A 3 44.76 -7.75 2.26
CA ILE A 3 45.96 -7.57 1.43
C ILE A 3 45.52 -7.53 -0.03
N LEU A 4 45.64 -6.36 -0.68
CA LEU A 4 45.46 -6.21 -2.11
C LEU A 4 46.79 -6.51 -2.83
N LEU A 5 46.86 -7.60 -3.59
CA LEU A 5 48.00 -7.93 -4.45
C LEU A 5 47.70 -7.50 -5.88
N LEU A 6 48.28 -6.38 -6.32
CA LEU A 6 48.31 -5.98 -7.73
C LEU A 6 49.46 -6.68 -8.47
N ARG A 7 49.13 -7.48 -9.49
CA ARG A 7 50.10 -7.92 -10.52
C ARG A 7 49.86 -7.18 -11.84
N THR A 8 50.91 -6.56 -12.36
CA THR A 8 50.93 -5.87 -13.64
C THR A 8 51.02 -6.88 -14.80
N TYR A 9 50.17 -6.76 -15.83
CA TYR A 9 50.32 -7.47 -17.11
C TYR A 9 50.65 -6.50 -18.25
N ILE A 10 51.63 -6.87 -19.08
CA ILE A 10 52.05 -6.14 -20.29
C ILE A 10 51.05 -6.40 -21.42
N ILE A 11 50.43 -5.35 -21.96
CA ILE A 11 49.58 -5.44 -23.16
C ILE A 11 50.47 -5.38 -24.42
N ARG A 12 50.40 -6.43 -25.25
CA ARG A 12 51.03 -6.48 -26.59
C ARG A 12 50.01 -6.02 -27.63
N ILE A 13 50.30 -4.93 -28.33
CA ILE A 13 49.48 -4.45 -29.46
C ILE A 13 50.01 -5.07 -30.76
N ARG A 14 49.17 -5.81 -31.49
CA ARG A 14 49.40 -6.19 -32.90
C ARG A 14 48.53 -5.28 -33.78
N SER A 15 49.14 -4.55 -34.72
CA SER A 15 48.39 -3.94 -35.83
C SER A 15 48.42 -4.90 -37.02
N SER A 16 47.25 -5.10 -37.63
CA SER A 16 47.09 -5.82 -38.90
C SER A 16 46.52 -4.85 -39.93
N TYR A 17 47.36 -4.40 -40.86
CA TYR A 17 46.94 -3.66 -42.04
C TYR A 17 46.58 -4.63 -43.18
N PRO A 18 45.47 -4.41 -43.91
CA PRO A 18 45.23 -5.13 -45.16
C PRO A 18 45.99 -4.45 -46.32
N LYS A 19 46.73 -5.27 -47.08
CA LYS A 19 47.35 -4.91 -48.38
C LYS A 19 46.28 -4.79 -49.46
N ILE A 20 46.31 -3.72 -50.26
CA ILE A 20 45.68 -3.65 -51.60
C ILE A 20 46.66 -2.92 -52.57
N PRO A 21 46.78 -3.33 -53.85
CA PRO A 21 48.02 -3.21 -54.63
C PRO A 21 48.10 -2.04 -55.62
N HIS A 22 49.34 -1.75 -56.04
CA HIS A 22 49.75 -0.80 -57.08
C HIS A 22 49.30 -1.18 -58.52
N ARG A 23 48.92 -0.17 -59.32
CA ARG A 23 49.18 0.02 -60.78
C ARG A 23 48.77 1.46 -61.15
N SER A 24 49.69 2.40 -61.41
CA SER A 24 50.47 2.69 -62.63
C SER A 24 49.72 3.43 -63.75
N ASN A 25 50.27 4.61 -64.07
CA ASN A 25 50.39 5.27 -65.39
C ASN A 25 49.39 6.37 -65.81
N ASN A 26 49.98 7.58 -65.88
CA ASN A 26 50.11 8.49 -67.03
C ASN A 26 48.94 9.33 -67.55
N THR A 27 49.37 10.54 -67.93
CA THR A 27 48.88 11.46 -69.00
C THR A 27 47.56 12.18 -68.75
N THR A 28 47.29 13.43 -69.16
CA THR A 28 48.03 14.62 -69.65
C THR A 28 46.92 15.65 -69.95
N VAL A 29 47.07 16.88 -69.44
CA VAL A 29 46.70 18.20 -70.03
C VAL A 29 45.29 18.41 -70.66
N LEU A 30 44.54 19.44 -70.20
CA LEU A 30 44.26 20.69 -70.97
C LEU A 30 43.35 21.68 -70.20
N CYS A 31 43.72 22.96 -70.33
CA CYS A 31 43.04 24.15 -69.83
C CYS A 31 41.83 24.57 -70.69
N THR A 32 40.96 25.43 -70.10
CA THR A 32 40.17 26.58 -70.63
C THR A 32 38.80 26.60 -69.92
N GLY A 33 38.18 27.69 -69.48
CA GLY A 33 38.39 29.14 -69.53
C GLY A 33 37.14 29.83 -68.93
N SER A 34 37.32 31.04 -68.39
CA SER A 34 36.38 32.19 -68.29
C SER A 34 34.89 31.99 -67.90
N GLU A 35 34.41 32.61 -66.81
CA GLU A 35 33.80 33.95 -66.80
C GLU A 35 33.31 34.38 -65.39
N ILE A 36 32.97 35.66 -65.30
CA ILE A 36 32.80 36.57 -64.16
C ILE A 36 31.44 36.39 -63.45
N SER A 37 31.38 36.48 -62.11
CA SER A 37 30.41 37.30 -61.35
C SER A 37 30.63 37.21 -59.83
N ALA A 38 30.11 38.20 -59.13
CA ALA A 38 30.56 38.76 -57.87
C ALA A 38 29.89 38.16 -56.59
N VAL A 39 30.63 38.30 -55.48
CA VAL A 39 30.19 38.52 -54.08
C VAL A 39 29.79 37.31 -53.20
N SER A 40 30.39 37.35 -51.99
CA SER A 40 30.03 36.72 -50.70
C SER A 40 30.65 35.36 -50.37
N LYS A 41 31.67 35.41 -49.48
CA LYS A 41 32.31 34.27 -48.83
C LYS A 41 31.31 33.53 -47.93
N ARG A 42 30.93 32.30 -48.29
CA ARG A 42 30.41 31.28 -47.36
C ARG A 42 31.40 30.10 -47.30
N LYS A 43 31.96 29.85 -46.11
CA LYS A 43 32.65 28.60 -45.76
C LYS A 43 31.61 27.47 -45.79
N LYS A 44 31.77 26.49 -46.68
CA LYS A 44 31.09 25.19 -46.61
C LYS A 44 32.08 24.18 -46.02
N THR A 45 31.77 23.66 -44.85
CA THR A 45 32.45 22.53 -44.20
C THR A 45 31.88 21.24 -44.81
N GLN A 46 32.73 20.37 -45.33
CA GLN A 46 32.35 19.06 -45.87
C GLN A 46 32.83 17.99 -44.87
N SER A 47 31.90 17.18 -44.34
CA SER A 47 32.18 16.12 -43.36
C SER A 47 32.48 14.78 -44.05
N TYR A 48 33.48 14.05 -43.54
CA TYR A 48 33.72 12.64 -43.86
C TYR A 48 33.42 11.75 -42.63
N PRO A 49 33.05 10.46 -42.81
CA PRO A 49 32.52 9.63 -41.74
C PRO A 49 33.60 9.09 -40.79
N ASN A 50 33.26 9.02 -39.50
CA ASN A 50 34.12 8.61 -38.38
C ASN A 50 34.51 7.12 -38.47
N SER A 51 35.80 6.80 -38.31
CA SER A 51 36.27 5.45 -38.00
C SER A 51 36.24 5.21 -36.49
N ARG A 52 35.47 4.22 -36.02
CA ARG A 52 35.43 3.75 -34.63
C ARG A 52 36.64 2.85 -34.32
N LEU A 53 37.28 3.07 -33.18
CA LEU A 53 38.25 2.17 -32.59
C LEU A 53 37.62 1.57 -31.32
N GLU A 54 37.37 0.26 -31.31
CA GLU A 54 36.85 -0.44 -30.13
C GLU A 54 38.01 -1.09 -29.37
N ALA A 55 38.17 -0.73 -28.09
CA ALA A 55 39.01 -1.44 -27.15
C ALA A 55 38.13 -2.10 -26.08
N ARG A 56 38.37 -3.39 -25.81
CA ARG A 56 37.68 -4.13 -24.75
C ARG A 56 38.66 -4.37 -23.60
N VAL A 57 38.27 -3.95 -22.41
CA VAL A 57 39.02 -4.22 -21.17
C VAL A 57 38.22 -5.26 -20.38
N LEU A 58 38.91 -6.34 -19.98
CA LEU A 58 38.30 -7.45 -19.25
C LEU A 58 38.75 -7.38 -17.79
N PHE A 59 37.81 -7.32 -16.87
CA PHE A 59 38.06 -7.45 -15.43
C PHE A 59 37.51 -8.79 -14.94
N MET A 60 38.30 -9.47 -14.12
CA MET A 60 37.95 -10.73 -13.48
C MET A 60 38.01 -10.52 -11.97
N LEU A 61 36.86 -10.55 -11.30
CA LEU A 61 36.74 -10.40 -9.86
C LEU A 61 36.46 -11.77 -9.23
N TYR A 62 37.17 -12.06 -8.13
CA TYR A 62 36.97 -13.26 -7.33
C TYR A 62 36.29 -12.87 -6.02
N TYR A 63 35.06 -13.35 -5.82
CA TYR A 63 34.37 -13.26 -4.54
C TYR A 63 33.69 -14.61 -4.25
N SER A 64 33.98 -15.17 -3.07
CA SER A 64 33.32 -16.36 -2.50
C SER A 64 32.91 -17.46 -3.51
N GLY A 65 33.86 -17.98 -4.28
CA GLY A 65 33.69 -19.24 -5.02
C GLY A 65 32.97 -19.17 -6.38
N SER A 66 32.61 -18.00 -6.90
CA SER A 66 32.05 -17.85 -8.26
C SER A 66 32.81 -16.81 -9.09
N ILE A 67 32.97 -17.08 -10.40
CA ILE A 67 33.63 -16.16 -11.36
C ILE A 67 32.55 -15.34 -12.07
N CYS A 68 32.57 -14.02 -11.87
CA CYS A 68 31.75 -13.08 -12.65
C CYS A 68 32.62 -12.32 -13.65
N LEU A 69 32.25 -12.36 -14.93
CA LEU A 69 32.93 -11.69 -16.04
C LEU A 69 32.13 -10.44 -16.44
N ILE A 70 32.64 -9.26 -16.08
CA ILE A 70 31.99 -7.99 -16.42
C ILE A 70 32.69 -7.38 -17.65
N HIS A 71 31.92 -7.11 -18.69
CA HIS A 71 32.39 -6.43 -19.90
C HIS A 71 32.01 -4.96 -19.87
N PHE A 72 33.00 -4.08 -20.00
CA PHE A 72 32.76 -2.65 -20.23
C PHE A 72 33.16 -2.26 -21.67
N PRO A 73 32.22 -1.83 -22.52
CA PRO A 73 32.56 -1.21 -23.78
C PRO A 73 32.96 0.26 -23.55
N ILE A 74 34.21 0.61 -23.86
CA ILE A 74 34.66 2.00 -23.88
C ILE A 74 34.69 2.47 -25.33
N SER A 75 33.85 3.46 -25.67
CA SER A 75 33.86 4.14 -26.98
C SER A 75 34.64 5.45 -26.88
N ILE A 76 35.83 5.51 -27.48
CA ILE A 76 36.62 6.74 -27.56
C ILE A 76 36.34 7.43 -28.90
N HIS A 77 35.81 8.65 -28.86
CA HIS A 77 35.66 9.51 -30.03
C HIS A 77 36.94 10.35 -30.23
N VAL A 78 37.75 10.00 -31.22
CA VAL A 78 38.92 10.80 -31.59
C VAL A 78 38.53 11.77 -32.71
N ARG A 79 38.54 13.08 -32.42
CA ARG A 79 38.41 14.14 -33.43
C ARG A 79 39.80 14.46 -33.96
N VAL A 80 40.10 14.05 -35.20
CA VAL A 80 41.37 14.40 -35.86
C VAL A 80 41.18 15.71 -36.64
N SER A 81 41.75 16.81 -36.15
CA SER A 81 41.97 18.02 -36.97
C SER A 81 43.36 17.94 -37.58
N ARG A 82 43.44 18.03 -38.91
CA ARG A 82 44.70 18.04 -39.66
C ARG A 82 45.14 19.49 -39.87
N GLU A 83 46.26 19.87 -39.26
CA GLU A 83 47.06 21.02 -39.71
C GLU A 83 48.14 20.49 -40.66
N GLU A 84 48.22 21.09 -41.85
CA GLU A 84 49.24 20.78 -42.85
C GLU A 84 50.53 21.53 -42.49
N TYR A 85 51.60 20.79 -42.21
CA TYR A 85 52.98 21.27 -42.28
C TYR A 85 53.69 20.54 -43.42
N GLU A 86 54.15 21.29 -44.41
CA GLU A 86 55.06 20.80 -45.44
C GLU A 86 56.45 20.55 -44.85
N CYS A 87 56.98 19.37 -45.15
CA CYS A 87 58.30 18.88 -44.76
C CYS A 87 59.25 19.03 -45.95
N THR A 88 60.40 19.68 -45.78
CA THR A 88 61.57 19.43 -46.64
C THR A 88 62.80 19.10 -45.79
N SER A 89 63.43 18.00 -46.18
CA SER A 89 64.43 17.24 -45.41
C SER A 89 65.85 17.76 -45.56
N MET A 90 66.62 17.69 -44.47
CA MET A 90 68.09 17.68 -44.47
C MET A 90 68.66 16.32 -44.91
N LYS A 91 69.81 16.34 -45.59
CA LYS A 91 70.93 15.42 -45.36
C LYS A 91 72.28 16.08 -45.68
N SER A 92 73.17 15.95 -44.70
CA SER A 92 74.58 16.36 -44.54
C SER A 92 75.55 15.54 -45.42
N PRO A 93 76.91 15.58 -45.30
CA PRO A 93 77.89 16.61 -44.84
C PRO A 93 79.03 16.84 -45.87
N THR A 94 79.88 17.90 -45.76
CA THR A 94 81.37 17.77 -45.65
C THR A 94 82.07 19.11 -45.39
N LEU A 95 83.23 18.99 -44.72
CA LEU A 95 84.20 19.98 -44.25
C LEU A 95 84.63 21.06 -45.26
N LEU A 96 84.88 22.27 -44.73
CA LEU A 96 86.09 23.04 -45.05
C LEU A 96 86.40 24.07 -43.95
N SER A 97 87.67 24.11 -43.56
CA SER A 97 88.26 25.01 -42.57
C SER A 97 88.12 26.48 -42.93
N PHE A 98 88.12 27.40 -41.96
CA PHE A 98 88.99 28.59 -42.03
C PHE A 98 89.17 29.26 -40.66
N ARG A 99 90.39 29.76 -40.47
CA ARG A 99 90.91 30.49 -39.31
C ARG A 99 90.24 31.85 -39.09
N HIS A 100 89.98 32.14 -37.82
CA HIS A 100 90.38 33.35 -37.06
C HIS A 100 89.89 34.74 -37.54
N ASN A 101 88.94 35.34 -36.81
CA ASN A 101 89.06 36.70 -36.23
C ASN A 101 87.88 37.10 -35.32
N SER A 102 88.19 37.23 -34.02
CA SER A 102 87.74 38.25 -33.05
C SER A 102 86.31 38.85 -33.03
N THR A 103 85.25 38.15 -33.44
CA THR A 103 83.86 38.61 -33.19
C THR A 103 82.91 37.56 -32.57
N SER A 104 83.39 36.35 -32.27
CA SER A 104 82.52 35.25 -31.79
C SER A 104 82.18 35.32 -30.29
N LYS A 105 82.86 36.14 -29.49
CA LYS A 105 82.56 36.26 -28.05
C LYS A 105 81.35 37.13 -27.75
N VAL A 106 81.04 38.11 -28.60
CA VAL A 106 79.89 39.02 -28.39
C VAL A 106 78.58 38.37 -28.79
N TRP A 107 78.54 37.66 -29.93
CA TRP A 107 77.34 36.94 -30.36
C TRP A 107 77.02 35.74 -29.47
N MET A 108 78.02 34.96 -29.06
CA MET A 108 77.79 33.84 -28.15
C MET A 108 77.37 34.31 -26.75
N ALA A 109 77.90 35.44 -26.25
CA ALA A 109 77.43 36.06 -25.02
C ALA A 109 76.00 36.62 -25.16
N LEU A 110 75.65 37.27 -26.27
CA LEU A 110 74.28 37.76 -26.53
C LEU A 110 73.26 36.63 -26.71
N THR A 111 73.63 35.51 -27.31
CA THR A 111 72.74 34.34 -27.44
C THR A 111 72.59 33.61 -26.10
N ILE A 112 73.67 33.46 -25.32
CA ILE A 112 73.60 32.86 -23.97
C ILE A 112 72.84 33.78 -23.01
N PHE A 113 73.05 35.10 -23.08
CA PHE A 113 72.33 36.07 -22.28
C PHE A 113 70.87 36.21 -22.71
N GLY A 114 70.58 36.12 -24.01
CA GLY A 114 69.22 36.07 -24.56
C GLY A 114 68.47 34.80 -24.16
N ILE A 115 69.11 33.63 -24.22
CA ILE A 115 68.54 32.37 -23.75
C ILE A 115 68.40 32.37 -22.22
N ALA A 116 69.34 32.95 -21.47
CA ALA A 116 69.23 33.08 -20.01
C ALA A 116 68.11 34.04 -19.61
N ILE A 117 67.94 35.17 -20.31
CA ILE A 117 66.83 36.10 -20.10
C ILE A 117 65.50 35.44 -20.49
N LEU A 118 65.40 34.74 -21.63
CA LEU A 118 64.20 34.00 -21.99
C LEU A 118 63.93 32.84 -21.04
N ALA A 119 64.95 32.14 -20.52
CA ALA A 119 64.78 31.06 -19.55
C ALA A 119 64.41 31.55 -18.14
N VAL A 120 64.67 32.83 -17.81
CA VAL A 120 64.24 33.47 -16.56
C VAL A 120 62.89 34.16 -16.74
N LEU A 121 62.64 34.80 -17.88
CA LEU A 121 61.40 35.53 -18.16
C LEU A 121 60.27 34.66 -18.68
N LEU A 122 60.51 33.54 -19.38
CA LEU A 122 59.44 32.65 -19.84
C LEU A 122 58.72 32.00 -18.67
N PRO A 123 59.39 31.45 -17.64
CA PRO A 123 58.70 30.99 -16.44
C PRO A 123 57.96 32.12 -15.73
N GLN A 124 58.51 33.35 -15.68
CA GLN A 124 57.85 34.49 -15.02
C GLN A 124 56.66 35.07 -15.82
N LEU A 125 56.68 34.99 -17.15
CA LEU A 125 55.57 35.36 -18.02
C LEU A 125 54.48 34.27 -18.09
N TYR A 126 54.86 33.00 -17.90
CA TYR A 126 53.91 31.89 -17.71
C TYR A 126 53.32 31.89 -16.29
N ASP A 127 54.09 32.25 -15.25
CA ASP A 127 53.61 32.42 -13.86
C ASP A 127 52.64 33.59 -13.72
N MET A 128 52.79 34.67 -14.50
CA MET A 128 51.80 35.75 -14.55
C MET A 128 50.46 35.33 -15.19
N ARG A 129 50.41 34.14 -15.80
CA ARG A 129 49.19 33.48 -16.29
C ARG A 129 49.08 32.05 -15.73
N LEU A 130 49.59 31.80 -14.51
CA LEU A 130 48.94 30.82 -13.68
C LEU A 130 47.46 31.23 -13.64
N ASP A 131 46.57 30.31 -14.00
CA ASP A 131 45.17 30.38 -13.55
C ASP A 131 45.24 30.52 -12.03
N ILE A 132 45.38 31.75 -11.54
CA ILE A 132 44.84 32.12 -10.24
C ILE A 132 43.37 31.86 -10.47
N ALA A 133 42.89 30.70 -9.99
CA ALA A 133 41.47 30.46 -9.89
C ALA A 133 40.91 31.74 -9.25
N ASN A 134 40.17 32.52 -10.04
CA ASN A 134 39.53 33.69 -9.49
C ASN A 134 38.66 33.17 -8.37
N ALA A 135 38.82 33.77 -7.20
CA ALA A 135 37.99 33.36 -6.10
C ALA A 135 36.53 33.61 -6.46
N GLY A 136 35.63 32.70 -6.07
CA GLY A 136 34.21 32.84 -6.36
C GLY A 136 33.68 34.21 -5.88
N ASP A 137 32.55 34.66 -6.41
CA ASP A 137 31.92 35.90 -5.95
C ASP A 137 30.79 35.67 -4.94
N GLY A 138 30.52 34.41 -4.59
CA GLY A 138 29.48 33.99 -3.66
C GLY A 138 28.08 33.93 -4.28
N SER A 139 27.94 34.22 -5.58
CA SER A 139 26.68 34.00 -6.29
C SER A 139 26.44 32.52 -6.60
N GLN A 140 25.19 32.14 -6.86
CA GLN A 140 24.85 30.77 -7.26
C GLN A 140 25.60 30.30 -8.52
N GLY A 141 25.98 31.23 -9.41
CA GLY A 141 26.71 30.92 -10.65
C GLY A 141 28.22 30.84 -10.48
N ASP A 142 28.76 31.46 -9.42
CA ASP A 142 30.19 31.48 -9.08
C ASP A 142 30.39 31.44 -7.54
N PRO A 143 30.03 30.31 -6.90
CA PRO A 143 29.99 30.19 -5.45
C PRO A 143 31.40 30.12 -4.84
N TRP A 144 31.50 30.47 -3.56
CA TRP A 144 32.74 30.25 -2.80
C TRP A 144 33.02 28.76 -2.67
N THR A 145 34.27 28.34 -2.85
CA THR A 145 34.66 26.93 -2.81
C THR A 145 35.44 26.57 -1.55
N VAL A 146 35.17 25.39 -0.97
CA VAL A 146 35.85 24.87 0.22
C VAL A 146 36.39 23.47 -0.04
N CYS A 147 37.71 23.30 0.05
CA CYS A 147 38.35 22.00 -0.19
C CYS A 147 39.78 21.93 0.39
N ALA A 148 40.44 20.76 0.38
CA ALA A 148 41.76 20.60 1.01
C ALA A 148 42.86 21.53 0.45
N SER A 149 42.82 21.87 -0.84
CA SER A 149 43.77 22.78 -1.46
C SER A 149 43.28 23.26 -2.83
N GLY A 150 43.57 24.51 -3.18
CA GLY A 150 43.26 25.07 -4.51
C GLY A 150 41.87 25.69 -4.64
N CYS A 151 41.09 25.70 -3.56
CA CYS A 151 39.82 26.40 -3.43
C CYS A 151 39.98 27.74 -2.70
N ASP A 152 38.91 28.53 -2.64
CA ASP A 152 38.88 29.84 -1.98
C ASP A 152 39.21 29.74 -0.50
N PHE A 153 38.72 28.67 0.14
CA PHE A 153 38.95 28.37 1.53
C PHE A 153 39.30 26.90 1.73
N THR A 154 40.07 26.61 2.78
CA THR A 154 40.40 25.24 3.16
C THR A 154 39.49 24.65 4.24
N THR A 155 38.75 25.50 4.95
CA THR A 155 37.82 25.12 6.03
C THR A 155 36.60 26.03 6.02
N LEU A 156 35.45 25.51 6.45
CA LEU A 156 34.22 26.29 6.69
C LEU A 156 34.45 27.34 7.77
N THR A 157 35.21 27.02 8.82
CA THR A 157 35.60 28.00 9.85
C THR A 157 36.28 29.23 9.23
N ALA A 158 37.20 29.02 8.27
CA ALA A 158 37.89 30.12 7.58
C ALA A 158 36.95 30.88 6.63
N THR A 159 36.08 30.17 5.91
CA THR A 159 35.04 30.76 5.06
C THR A 159 34.17 31.73 5.86
N PHE A 160 33.66 31.27 7.01
CA PHE A 160 32.81 32.09 7.86
C PHE A 160 33.56 33.17 8.64
N ALA A 161 34.87 33.04 8.86
CA ALA A 161 35.67 34.12 9.44
C ALA A 161 36.03 35.22 8.43
N SER A 162 35.93 34.92 7.13
CA SER A 162 36.24 35.88 6.08
C SER A 162 35.29 37.07 6.08
N THR A 163 35.83 38.25 5.79
CA THR A 163 35.05 39.47 5.53
C THR A 163 34.56 39.56 4.08
N THR A 164 35.04 38.70 3.18
CA THR A 164 34.60 38.67 1.77
C THR A 164 33.31 37.88 1.58
N VAL A 165 33.08 36.88 2.42
CA VAL A 165 31.84 36.11 2.43
C VAL A 165 30.77 36.96 3.13
N GLY A 166 29.68 37.21 2.44
CA GLY A 166 28.53 37.99 2.90
C GLY A 166 27.35 37.11 3.34
N ASN A 167 26.30 37.77 3.81
CA ASN A 167 24.99 37.12 3.98
C ASN A 167 24.37 36.93 2.59
N GLY A 168 23.71 35.81 2.33
CA GLY A 168 23.15 35.49 1.01
C GLY A 168 24.06 34.62 0.13
N ASP A 169 25.31 34.40 0.54
CA ASP A 169 26.30 33.75 -0.31
C ASP A 169 26.10 32.24 -0.42
N TYR A 170 26.50 31.72 -1.58
CA TYR A 170 26.57 30.29 -1.89
C TYR A 170 27.99 29.77 -1.65
N ILE A 171 28.07 28.63 -0.99
CA ILE A 171 29.31 27.96 -0.60
C ILE A 171 29.25 26.51 -1.07
N ASN A 172 30.12 26.17 -2.01
CA ASN A 172 30.30 24.82 -2.50
C ASN A 172 31.37 24.08 -1.72
N ILE A 173 31.03 22.91 -1.22
CA ILE A 173 31.93 22.07 -0.43
C ILE A 173 32.34 20.86 -1.27
N ASP A 174 33.62 20.82 -1.62
CA ASP A 174 34.15 19.87 -2.58
C ASP A 174 34.54 18.54 -1.92
N ALA A 175 34.64 17.47 -2.69
CA ALA A 175 34.84 16.10 -2.19
C ALA A 175 36.12 15.93 -1.36
N SER A 176 37.12 16.76 -1.60
CA SER A 176 38.39 16.74 -0.88
C SER A 176 38.36 17.50 0.45
N TYR A 177 37.23 18.12 0.81
CA TYR A 177 37.01 18.73 2.12
C TYR A 177 37.25 17.72 3.26
N ALA A 178 37.94 18.16 4.31
CA ALA A 178 38.29 17.31 5.44
C ALA A 178 37.85 17.94 6.77
N THR A 179 36.78 17.40 7.37
CA THR A 179 36.26 17.89 8.66
C THR A 179 37.30 17.87 9.78
N SER A 180 38.28 16.96 9.75
CA SER A 180 39.35 16.90 10.75
C SER A 180 40.21 18.16 10.86
N THR A 181 40.07 19.09 9.91
CA THR A 181 40.75 20.39 9.89
C THR A 181 39.89 21.54 10.43
N GLU A 182 38.63 21.29 10.76
CA GLU A 182 37.71 22.30 11.33
C GLU A 182 37.99 22.60 12.80
N THR A 183 37.57 23.79 13.22
CA THR A 183 37.40 24.09 14.64
C THR A 183 35.93 23.83 15.01
N GLN A 184 35.69 22.92 15.95
CA GLN A 184 34.35 22.59 16.43
C GLN A 184 33.99 23.42 17.68
N PRO A 185 32.74 23.89 17.84
CA PRO A 185 31.64 23.82 16.87
C PRO A 185 31.86 24.74 15.66
N ILE A 186 31.30 24.40 14.50
CA ILE A 186 31.37 25.25 13.31
C ILE A 186 30.48 26.47 13.52
N ASP A 187 31.10 27.63 13.72
CA ASP A 187 30.43 28.93 13.91
C ASP A 187 30.38 29.72 12.59
N PHE A 188 29.21 30.25 12.27
CA PHE A 188 28.95 31.08 11.09
C PHE A 188 29.36 32.54 11.28
N ASN A 189 29.90 32.93 12.45
CA ASN A 189 30.35 34.29 12.77
C ASN A 189 29.30 35.35 12.48
N SER A 190 28.06 35.11 12.94
CA SER A 190 26.89 35.99 12.75
C SER A 190 26.41 36.18 11.30
N LYS A 191 26.92 35.39 10.35
CA LYS A 191 26.39 35.39 8.97
C LYS A 191 25.05 34.65 8.90
N THR A 192 24.19 35.08 7.99
CA THR A 192 22.84 34.51 7.79
C THR A 192 22.53 34.37 6.30
N ASN A 193 21.43 33.69 5.96
CA ASN A 193 20.97 33.48 4.59
C ASN A 193 22.04 32.80 3.71
N LEU A 194 22.73 31.79 4.25
CA LEU A 194 23.81 31.10 3.52
C LEU A 194 23.30 29.83 2.88
N THR A 195 23.83 29.49 1.70
CA THR A 195 23.60 28.17 1.08
C THR A 195 24.88 27.35 1.10
N LEU A 196 24.89 26.26 1.86
CA LEU A 196 25.97 25.29 1.90
C LEU A 196 25.56 24.10 1.03
N ASP A 197 26.25 23.89 -0.07
CA ASP A 197 25.94 22.84 -1.03
C ASP A 197 27.18 21.97 -1.28
N CYS A 198 27.12 20.68 -0.94
CA CYS A 198 28.20 19.76 -1.28
C CYS A 198 28.08 19.23 -2.72
N GLN A 199 27.03 19.58 -3.46
CA GLN A 199 26.78 19.21 -4.84
C GLN A 199 26.83 17.69 -5.11
N ASN A 200 26.52 16.88 -4.10
CA ASN A 200 26.70 15.42 -4.14
C ASN A 200 28.13 14.99 -4.49
N SER A 201 29.13 15.83 -4.17
CA SER A 201 30.56 15.57 -4.44
C SER A 201 31.11 14.39 -3.63
N GLY A 202 30.43 14.00 -2.55
CA GLY A 202 30.92 13.06 -1.54
C GLY A 202 31.62 13.74 -0.35
N ALA A 203 31.61 15.07 -0.29
CA ALA A 203 32.12 15.80 0.88
C ALA A 203 31.38 15.36 2.16
N THR A 204 32.15 15.04 3.20
CA THR A 204 31.64 14.59 4.50
C THR A 204 31.82 15.67 5.56
N LEU A 205 30.70 16.13 6.11
CA LEU A 205 30.62 17.01 7.27
C LEU A 205 30.51 16.16 8.54
N GLY A 206 31.47 16.33 9.45
CA GLY A 206 31.57 15.58 10.70
C GLY A 206 32.72 14.57 10.73
N ASP A 207 33.02 14.03 11.91
CA ASP A 207 34.18 13.17 12.15
C ASP A 207 33.76 11.82 12.75
N THR A 208 34.44 10.76 12.33
CA THR A 208 34.33 9.40 12.86
C THR A 208 34.97 9.20 14.25
N ALA A 209 35.74 10.16 14.77
CA ALA A 209 36.47 10.03 16.03
C ALA A 209 36.04 11.05 17.10
N GLY A 210 35.36 10.60 18.17
CA GLY A 210 35.02 11.42 19.34
C GLY A 210 33.52 11.64 19.55
N GLY A 211 33.16 12.60 20.42
CA GLY A 211 31.76 13.02 20.62
C GLY A 211 31.21 13.78 19.40
N ALA A 212 29.89 13.85 19.27
CA ALA A 212 29.24 14.43 18.10
C ALA A 212 29.71 15.87 17.82
N SER A 213 30.13 16.14 16.58
CA SER A 213 30.41 17.51 16.11
C SER A 213 29.12 18.32 16.05
N ILE A 214 29.18 19.65 16.17
CA ILE A 214 27.98 20.48 16.16
C ILE A 214 28.07 21.49 15.03
N LEU A 215 27.02 21.53 14.20
CA LEU A 215 26.80 22.53 13.16
C LEU A 215 25.49 23.27 13.43
N SER A 216 25.56 24.54 13.80
CA SER A 216 24.39 25.36 14.10
C SER A 216 24.05 26.27 12.92
N LEU A 217 23.00 25.94 12.16
CA LEU A 217 22.61 26.71 10.99
C LEU A 217 21.99 28.06 11.40
N PRO A 218 22.46 29.19 10.84
CA PRO A 218 21.92 30.51 11.12
C PRO A 218 20.68 30.78 10.27
N ALA A 219 19.87 31.77 10.68
CA ALA A 219 18.59 32.10 10.03
C ALA A 219 18.66 32.16 8.49
N ASP A 220 17.58 31.76 7.83
CA ASP A 220 17.42 31.76 6.37
C ASP A 220 18.42 30.88 5.60
N SER A 221 19.14 29.98 6.29
CA SER A 221 20.22 29.20 5.66
C SER A 221 19.78 27.80 5.23
N THR A 222 20.48 27.29 4.22
CA THR A 222 20.26 25.97 3.63
C THR A 222 21.53 25.13 3.73
N LEU A 223 21.40 23.87 4.15
CA LEU A 223 22.42 22.83 4.02
C LEU A 223 21.91 21.71 3.12
N GLN A 224 22.60 21.43 2.02
CA GLN A 224 22.13 20.47 1.04
C GLN A 224 23.20 19.60 0.37
N ASN A 225 22.76 18.42 -0.08
CA ASN A 225 23.52 17.48 -0.92
C ASN A 225 24.85 17.01 -0.30
N CYS A 226 24.97 17.05 1.03
CA CYS A 226 26.16 16.69 1.78
C CYS A 226 26.08 15.28 2.39
N THR A 227 27.24 14.67 2.64
CA THR A 227 27.33 13.52 3.54
C THR A 227 27.53 14.03 4.97
N ILE A 228 26.79 13.51 5.95
CA ILE A 228 26.83 13.96 7.35
C ILE A 228 27.13 12.75 8.25
N SER A 229 28.15 12.85 9.10
CA SER A 229 28.59 11.72 9.94
C SER A 229 28.93 12.17 11.36
N ASN A 230 28.38 11.49 12.37
CA ASN A 230 28.57 11.80 13.80
C ASN A 230 28.42 13.29 14.14
N MET A 231 27.35 13.91 13.64
CA MET A 231 27.11 15.34 13.78
C MET A 231 25.69 15.62 14.31
N LEU A 232 25.60 16.58 15.22
CA LEU A 232 24.37 17.26 15.60
C LEU A 232 24.19 18.49 14.69
N VAL A 233 23.18 18.46 13.84
CA VAL A 233 22.76 19.64 13.05
C VAL A 233 21.70 20.38 13.83
N SER A 234 22.04 21.55 14.34
CA SER A 234 21.16 22.39 15.16
C SER A 234 20.49 23.45 14.31
N LEU A 235 19.16 23.40 14.25
CA LEU A 235 18.28 24.35 13.58
C LEU A 235 17.69 25.25 14.67
N ASN A 236 18.30 26.40 14.95
CA ASN A 236 17.93 27.26 16.10
C ASN A 236 17.47 28.66 15.67
N ALA A 237 16.94 28.78 14.46
CA ALA A 237 16.56 30.05 13.86
C ALA A 237 15.38 29.88 12.90
N SER A 238 14.94 30.99 12.31
CA SER A 238 13.84 30.97 11.35
C SER A 238 14.28 30.45 9.98
N THR A 239 13.32 29.88 9.25
CA THR A 239 13.40 29.67 7.78
C THR A 239 14.62 28.86 7.34
N LEU A 240 14.94 27.80 8.11
CA LEU A 240 16.07 26.92 7.88
C LEU A 240 15.70 25.75 6.99
N THR A 241 16.62 25.33 6.12
CA THR A 241 16.42 24.14 5.26
C THR A 241 17.58 23.17 5.38
N LEU A 242 17.28 21.90 5.62
CA LEU A 242 18.20 20.78 5.57
C LEU A 242 17.68 19.77 4.55
N SER A 243 18.27 19.73 3.36
CA SER A 243 17.68 19.00 2.23
C SER A 243 18.65 18.15 1.42
N GLY A 244 18.24 16.93 1.04
CA GLY A 244 19.02 16.12 0.09
C GLY A 244 20.33 15.56 0.66
N ASN A 245 20.49 15.52 1.99
CA ASN A 245 21.72 15.05 2.62
C ASN A 245 21.70 13.53 2.86
N THR A 246 22.88 12.92 2.91
CA THR A 246 23.05 11.50 3.25
C THR A 246 23.73 11.40 4.62
N PHE A 247 23.06 10.80 5.58
CA PHE A 247 23.58 10.59 6.92
C PHE A 247 24.21 9.20 7.04
N SER A 248 25.36 9.14 7.72
CA SER A 248 26.04 7.87 7.99
C SER A 248 25.34 7.09 9.08
N THR A 249 24.84 5.90 8.75
CA THR A 249 24.11 5.00 9.65
C THR A 249 25.00 4.31 10.68
N SER A 250 26.32 4.28 10.47
CA SER A 250 27.28 3.72 11.43
C SER A 250 27.65 4.69 12.57
N THR A 251 27.06 5.89 12.59
CA THR A 251 27.35 6.95 13.56
C THR A 251 26.08 7.63 14.05
N THR A 252 26.08 8.19 15.26
CA THR A 252 24.90 8.79 15.89
C THR A 252 24.68 10.25 15.47
N SER A 253 24.32 10.49 14.21
CA SER A 253 23.96 11.84 13.74
C SER A 253 22.50 12.19 14.06
N SER A 254 22.23 13.44 14.45
CA SER A 254 20.88 13.88 14.79
C SER A 254 20.60 15.30 14.32
N VAL A 255 19.32 15.61 14.11
CA VAL A 255 18.85 16.96 13.81
C VAL A 255 18.05 17.50 15.00
N GLN A 256 18.37 18.69 15.45
CA GLN A 256 17.71 19.33 16.58
C GLN A 256 17.04 20.64 16.15
N PHE A 257 15.78 20.83 16.52
CA PHE A 257 15.11 22.13 16.49
C PHE A 257 15.25 22.81 17.86
N GLY A 258 15.96 23.94 17.93
CA GLY A 258 16.17 24.68 19.17
C GLY A 258 15.12 25.75 19.45
N SER A 259 15.36 26.52 20.51
CA SER A 259 14.46 27.59 20.95
C SER A 259 14.45 28.72 19.93
N GLY A 260 13.26 29.12 19.47
CA GLY A 260 13.12 30.16 18.45
C GLY A 260 13.12 29.66 17.01
N THR A 261 13.14 28.34 16.80
CA THR A 261 12.92 27.76 15.47
C THR A 261 11.53 28.11 14.97
N ASN A 262 11.47 28.67 13.75
CA ASN A 262 10.21 29.00 13.11
C ASN A 262 10.31 28.78 11.59
N GLY A 263 9.54 27.85 11.04
CA GLY A 263 9.53 27.62 9.59
C GLY A 263 10.73 26.79 9.11
N ALA A 264 11.21 25.84 9.91
CA ALA A 264 12.32 24.97 9.54
C ALA A 264 11.84 23.72 8.79
N THR A 265 12.59 23.31 7.77
CA THR A 265 12.31 22.14 6.93
C THR A 265 13.48 21.16 6.93
N VAL A 266 13.20 19.90 7.21
CA VAL A 266 14.12 18.76 7.06
C VAL A 266 13.52 17.85 6.00
N SER A 267 14.11 17.79 4.80
CA SER A 267 13.50 17.03 3.71
C SER A 267 14.45 16.29 2.77
N ASN A 268 13.97 15.22 2.13
CA ASN A 268 14.75 14.46 1.14
C ASN A 268 16.10 13.94 1.68
N ASN A 269 16.25 13.78 3.00
CA ASN A 269 17.48 13.25 3.59
C ASN A 269 17.37 11.72 3.72
N THR A 270 18.50 11.04 3.65
CA THR A 270 18.57 9.57 3.78
C THR A 270 19.49 9.18 4.93
N GLY A 271 19.17 8.07 5.62
CA GLY A 271 19.97 7.54 6.73
C GLY A 271 19.95 8.39 8.01
N LEU A 272 18.96 9.28 8.17
CA LEU A 272 18.79 10.05 9.40
C LEU A 272 18.60 9.09 10.58
N GLN A 273 19.27 9.31 11.72
CA GLN A 273 19.06 8.45 12.89
C GLN A 273 17.98 9.02 13.83
N ARG A 274 17.87 10.35 13.92
CA ARG A 274 16.99 11.02 14.89
C ARG A 274 16.70 12.48 14.51
N VAL A 275 15.47 12.94 14.76
CA VAL A 275 15.08 14.36 14.70
C VAL A 275 14.28 14.72 15.95
N TYR A 276 14.64 15.83 16.61
CA TYR A 276 13.99 16.19 17.86
C TYR A 276 13.95 17.69 18.13
N THR A 277 13.04 18.13 19.00
CA THR A 277 13.07 19.48 19.57
C THR A 277 13.91 19.49 20.84
N GLY A 278 14.90 20.37 20.92
CA GLY A 278 15.77 20.51 22.10
C GLY A 278 15.19 21.36 23.23
N SER A 279 14.13 22.10 22.98
CA SER A 279 13.55 23.08 23.90
C SER A 279 12.15 23.48 23.47
N THR A 280 11.45 24.23 24.32
CA THR A 280 10.10 24.73 24.05
C THR A 280 10.07 25.85 22.99
N GLY A 281 8.92 26.02 22.33
CA GLY A 281 8.63 27.19 21.48
C GLY A 281 9.12 27.10 20.03
N ALA A 282 9.48 25.89 19.55
CA ALA A 282 9.69 25.68 18.13
C ALA A 282 8.34 25.63 17.40
N SER A 283 8.24 26.25 16.22
CA SER A 283 6.98 26.32 15.47
C SER A 283 7.15 26.17 13.96
N ASN A 284 6.07 25.78 13.28
CA ASN A 284 6.00 25.62 11.83
C ASN A 284 7.13 24.70 11.32
N ILE A 285 7.22 23.50 11.90
CA ILE A 285 8.25 22.51 11.56
C ILE A 285 7.71 21.59 10.47
N THR A 286 8.52 21.33 9.45
CA THR A 286 8.26 20.31 8.43
C THR A 286 9.38 19.27 8.41
N VAL A 287 9.03 18.00 8.55
CA VAL A 287 9.90 16.85 8.33
C VAL A 287 9.28 16.01 7.24
N SER A 288 9.85 16.02 6.02
CA SER A 288 9.19 15.34 4.89
C SER A 288 10.10 14.64 3.88
N ASN A 289 9.62 13.57 3.27
CA ASN A 289 10.37 12.80 2.25
C ASN A 289 11.73 12.30 2.74
N ASN A 290 11.88 12.01 4.04
CA ASN A 290 13.13 11.48 4.58
C ASN A 290 13.08 9.96 4.75
N THR A 291 14.23 9.32 4.62
CA THR A 291 14.47 7.97 5.13
C THR A 291 15.22 8.06 6.45
N ILE A 292 14.59 7.58 7.51
CA ILE A 292 15.09 7.61 8.89
C ILE A 292 15.30 6.16 9.33
N GLU A 293 16.55 5.78 9.59
CA GLU A 293 16.94 4.43 9.98
C GLU A 293 17.60 4.50 11.37
N ALA A 294 16.84 4.26 12.42
CA ALA A 294 17.34 4.41 13.79
C ALA A 294 18.07 3.13 14.25
N TYR A 295 19.41 3.16 14.29
CA TYR A 295 20.24 2.03 14.78
C TYR A 295 20.75 2.18 16.22
N ASP A 296 20.97 3.42 16.68
CA ASP A 296 21.47 3.75 18.02
C ASP A 296 21.14 5.23 18.29
N PRO A 297 19.90 5.53 18.70
CA PRO A 297 19.49 6.90 19.01
C PRO A 297 20.13 7.33 20.33
N ASN A 298 20.83 8.47 20.30
CA ASN A 298 21.55 8.98 21.48
C ASN A 298 20.59 9.27 22.66
N GLY A 299 20.52 8.34 23.63
CA GLY A 299 19.98 8.54 24.97
C GLY A 299 18.45 8.66 25.12
N ASP A 300 17.67 8.65 24.04
CA ASP A 300 16.21 8.79 24.07
C ASP A 300 15.51 7.64 23.37
N THR A 301 14.32 7.30 23.87
CA THR A 301 13.51 6.17 23.41
C THR A 301 12.61 6.50 22.20
N ASN A 302 12.90 7.58 21.45
CA ASN A 302 12.05 8.07 20.37
C ASN A 302 12.86 8.46 19.14
N VAL A 303 12.36 8.14 17.94
CA VAL A 303 13.02 8.50 16.67
C VAL A 303 12.73 9.95 16.27
N LEU A 304 11.44 10.31 16.21
CA LEU A 304 10.97 11.68 16.11
C LEU A 304 10.39 12.13 17.46
N TYR A 305 10.87 13.27 17.97
CA TYR A 305 10.42 13.79 19.26
C TYR A 305 10.13 15.29 19.21
N PHE A 306 8.88 15.67 19.42
CA PHE A 306 8.44 17.07 19.41
C PHE A 306 7.78 17.43 20.74
N PHE A 307 8.45 18.28 21.51
CA PHE A 307 8.03 18.72 22.84
C PHE A 307 7.61 20.18 22.80
N THR A 308 6.35 20.47 23.14
CA THR A 308 5.79 21.84 23.23
C THR A 308 6.06 22.68 21.97
N ALA A 309 5.92 22.04 20.81
CA ALA A 309 6.05 22.68 19.50
C ALA A 309 4.68 22.97 18.88
N GLU A 310 4.64 23.92 17.95
CA GLU A 310 3.40 24.36 17.30
C GLU A 310 3.45 24.09 15.79
N ASN A 311 2.34 23.67 15.20
CA ASN A 311 2.21 23.44 13.75
C ASN A 311 3.30 22.51 13.21
N ILE A 312 3.19 21.22 13.54
CA ILE A 312 4.14 20.20 13.11
C ILE A 312 3.57 19.45 11.91
N SER A 313 4.40 19.24 10.90
CA SER A 313 4.09 18.42 9.73
C SER A 313 5.15 17.35 9.55
N VAL A 314 4.75 16.08 9.66
CA VAL A 314 5.58 14.89 9.40
C VAL A 314 4.96 14.16 8.22
N THR A 315 5.52 14.31 7.02
CA THR A 315 4.89 13.78 5.80
C THR A 315 5.79 12.98 4.88
N SER A 316 5.28 11.90 4.29
CA SER A 316 6.00 11.14 3.25
C SER A 316 7.36 10.59 3.71
N ASN A 317 7.55 10.31 5.00
CA ASN A 317 8.79 9.74 5.53
C ASN A 317 8.72 8.21 5.60
N THR A 318 9.87 7.56 5.49
CA THR A 318 10.05 6.15 5.87
C THR A 318 10.86 6.11 7.16
N ILE A 319 10.27 5.60 8.24
CA ILE A 319 10.85 5.59 9.59
C ILE A 319 10.95 4.14 10.05
N ARG A 320 12.19 3.64 10.16
CA ARG A 320 12.47 2.28 10.61
C ARG A 320 13.32 2.28 11.87
N SER A 321 12.92 1.49 12.86
CA SER A 321 13.74 1.25 14.05
C SER A 321 14.40 -0.12 14.02
N TYR A 322 15.73 -0.13 14.08
CA TYR A 322 16.57 -1.32 14.26
C TYR A 322 17.11 -1.43 15.70
N ASP A 323 16.66 -0.55 16.61
CA ASP A 323 17.07 -0.50 18.01
C ASP A 323 15.90 -0.90 18.92
N SER A 324 16.13 -1.86 19.83
CA SER A 324 15.11 -2.35 20.75
C SER A 324 14.79 -1.38 21.89
N SER A 325 15.58 -0.34 22.13
CA SER A 325 15.29 0.67 23.16
C SER A 325 14.25 1.71 22.72
N ILE A 326 13.91 1.76 21.43
CA ILE A 326 12.88 2.67 20.92
C ILE A 326 11.49 2.23 21.40
N LYS A 327 10.75 3.20 21.93
CA LYS A 327 9.37 3.09 22.42
C LYS A 327 8.35 3.62 21.41
N ASN A 328 8.70 4.72 20.74
CA ASN A 328 7.84 5.40 19.78
C ASN A 328 8.65 5.81 18.54
N LEU A 329 8.09 5.63 17.36
CA LEU A 329 8.69 6.14 16.12
C LEU A 329 8.42 7.64 15.98
N VAL A 330 7.22 8.08 16.39
CA VAL A 330 6.85 9.49 16.48
C VAL A 330 6.25 9.77 17.84
N TYR A 331 6.83 10.74 18.55
CA TYR A 331 6.33 11.24 19.81
C TYR A 331 6.08 12.74 19.71
N VAL A 332 4.87 13.16 20.07
CA VAL A 332 4.44 14.56 20.05
C VAL A 332 3.80 14.87 21.39
N ASP A 333 4.21 15.97 22.01
CA ASP A 333 3.74 16.38 23.35
C ASP A 333 3.38 17.87 23.38
N LEU A 334 2.20 18.17 23.95
CA LEU A 334 1.67 19.50 24.23
C LEU A 334 1.66 20.43 23.02
N THR A 335 1.14 19.94 21.90
CA THR A 335 1.12 20.67 20.62
C THR A 335 -0.28 21.17 20.25
N THR A 336 -0.34 22.26 19.49
CA THR A 336 -1.60 22.88 19.08
C THR A 336 -2.16 22.28 17.79
N SER A 337 -1.29 22.01 16.82
CA SER A 337 -1.66 21.42 15.52
C SER A 337 -0.56 20.47 15.04
N THR A 338 -0.97 19.26 14.68
CA THR A 338 -0.09 18.17 14.23
C THR A 338 -0.68 17.48 13.00
N LEU A 339 0.13 17.34 11.95
CA LEU A 339 -0.16 16.57 10.75
C LEU A 339 0.89 15.45 10.62
N ILE A 340 0.44 14.20 10.62
CA ILE A 340 1.27 13.02 10.36
C ILE A 340 0.63 12.27 9.19
N GLN A 341 1.22 12.40 7.99
CA GLN A 341 0.57 11.92 6.76
C GLN A 341 1.51 11.18 5.81
N ASP A 342 1.02 10.14 5.13
CA ASP A 342 1.75 9.44 4.05
C ASP A 342 3.08 8.82 4.52
N ASN A 343 3.24 8.49 5.80
CA ASN A 343 4.48 7.91 6.32
C ASN A 343 4.41 6.38 6.37
N VAL A 344 5.56 5.73 6.19
CA VAL A 344 5.77 4.31 6.52
C VAL A 344 6.51 4.24 7.85
N LEU A 345 5.93 3.60 8.85
CA LEU A 345 6.45 3.48 10.21
C LEU A 345 6.60 1.99 10.57
N GLU A 346 7.82 1.54 10.81
CA GLU A 346 8.10 0.12 10.99
C GLU A 346 9.08 -0.16 12.14
N TYR A 347 8.69 -1.10 13.00
CA TYR A 347 9.58 -1.71 13.98
C TYR A 347 10.24 -2.98 13.39
N GLU A 348 11.43 -2.81 12.83
CA GLU A 348 12.24 -3.92 12.30
C GLU A 348 12.81 -4.79 13.43
N THR A 349 13.09 -4.17 14.58
CA THR A 349 13.45 -4.85 15.82
C THR A 349 12.39 -4.56 16.88
N ALA A 350 11.83 -5.61 17.46
CA ALA A 350 10.89 -5.47 18.57
C ALA A 350 11.52 -4.68 19.72
N SER A 351 10.75 -3.75 20.28
CA SER A 351 11.18 -3.03 21.48
C SER A 351 11.52 -4.04 22.58
N SER A 352 12.51 -3.77 23.43
CA SER A 352 12.80 -4.57 24.62
C SER A 352 12.04 -4.06 25.85
N GLU A 353 11.35 -2.93 25.73
CA GLU A 353 10.55 -2.34 26.79
C GLU A 353 9.22 -3.10 26.93
N GLN A 354 8.75 -3.25 28.17
CA GLN A 354 7.41 -3.75 28.44
C GLN A 354 6.45 -2.57 28.29
N PHE A 355 5.47 -2.68 27.39
CA PHE A 355 4.49 -1.62 27.05
C PHE A 355 5.09 -0.42 26.29
N PRO A 356 5.62 -0.60 25.07
CA PRO A 356 5.79 0.52 24.14
C PRO A 356 4.46 1.29 24.01
N ASN A 357 4.55 2.62 24.01
CA ASN A 357 3.39 3.52 24.09
C ASN A 357 2.83 3.86 22.70
N GLY A 358 3.09 3.06 21.68
CA GLY A 358 2.56 3.24 20.34
C GLY A 358 3.59 3.69 19.31
N ALA A 359 3.41 3.28 18.04
CA ALA A 359 4.27 3.75 16.96
C ALA A 359 4.19 5.28 16.80
N ILE A 360 2.96 5.81 16.85
CA ILE A 360 2.68 7.24 16.95
C ILE A 360 2.05 7.53 18.32
N TYR A 361 2.74 8.32 19.15
CA TYR A 361 2.27 8.75 20.46
C TYR A 361 2.01 10.26 20.49
N LEU A 362 0.78 10.61 20.88
CA LEU A 362 0.25 11.96 20.88
C LEU A 362 -0.21 12.30 22.30
N GLU A 363 0.61 13.06 23.02
CA GLU A 363 0.34 13.52 24.38
C GLU A 363 -0.19 14.94 24.37
N ASP A 364 -1.41 15.13 24.88
CA ASP A 364 -2.09 16.42 24.98
C ASP A 364 -2.09 17.25 23.66
N ALA A 365 -2.07 16.55 22.52
CA ALA A 365 -2.11 17.14 21.18
C ALA A 365 -3.55 17.54 20.81
N VAL A 366 -3.78 18.84 20.62
CA VAL A 366 -5.13 19.42 20.52
C VAL A 366 -5.79 19.12 19.19
N SER A 367 -5.22 19.61 18.08
CA SER A 367 -5.75 19.39 16.73
C SER A 367 -4.81 18.48 15.96
N THR A 368 -5.23 17.24 15.70
CA THR A 368 -4.36 16.24 15.09
C THR A 368 -5.01 15.60 13.87
N THR A 369 -4.24 15.48 12.78
CA THR A 369 -4.57 14.65 11.63
C THR A 369 -3.51 13.58 11.47
N VAL A 370 -3.93 12.31 11.50
CA VAL A 370 -3.08 11.14 11.20
C VAL A 370 -3.71 10.42 10.03
N SER A 371 -3.12 10.49 8.84
CA SER A 371 -3.74 9.88 7.67
C SER A 371 -2.78 9.28 6.65
N TYR A 372 -3.24 8.29 5.88
CA TYR A 372 -2.43 7.64 4.84
C TYR A 372 -1.11 7.03 5.36
N ASN A 373 -1.00 6.72 6.65
CA ASN A 373 0.20 6.10 7.20
C ASN A 373 0.09 4.57 7.17
N ASP A 374 1.18 3.91 6.80
CA ASP A 374 1.35 2.47 6.91
C ASP A 374 2.20 2.17 8.15
N ILE A 375 1.59 1.53 9.14
CA ILE A 375 2.14 1.32 10.47
C ILE A 375 2.32 -0.17 10.69
N ILE A 376 3.57 -0.60 10.75
CA ILE A 376 3.95 -1.99 10.94
C ILE A 376 4.49 -2.16 12.36
N LEU A 377 3.65 -2.70 13.23
CA LEU A 377 4.05 -3.04 14.59
C LEU A 377 4.96 -4.27 14.59
N GLU A 378 5.72 -4.41 15.67
CA GLU A 378 6.68 -5.49 15.83
C GLU A 378 6.01 -6.87 15.92
N SER A 379 6.66 -7.86 15.29
CA SER A 379 6.35 -9.27 15.53
C SER A 379 7.22 -9.78 16.69
N SER A 380 6.63 -10.06 17.86
CA SER A 380 7.38 -10.61 19.00
C SER A 380 7.70 -12.09 18.80
N LEU A 381 8.79 -12.41 18.10
CA LEU A 381 9.38 -13.75 18.27
C LEU A 381 10.26 -13.73 19.53
N GLY A 382 9.67 -13.99 20.70
CA GLY A 382 10.41 -14.40 21.92
C GLY A 382 10.30 -13.54 23.18
N ILE A 383 9.46 -12.49 23.22
CA ILE A 383 9.16 -11.73 24.44
C ILE A 383 7.64 -11.82 24.67
N ALA A 384 7.22 -12.45 25.78
CA ALA A 384 5.80 -12.54 26.13
C ALA A 384 5.28 -11.20 26.65
N ASP A 385 4.01 -10.90 26.35
CA ASP A 385 3.24 -9.77 26.90
C ASP A 385 3.66 -8.36 26.46
N GLN A 386 4.12 -8.18 25.21
CA GLN A 386 4.27 -6.84 24.64
C GLN A 386 2.92 -6.34 24.11
N ALA A 387 2.38 -5.31 24.76
CA ALA A 387 1.28 -4.52 24.24
C ALA A 387 1.86 -3.26 23.60
N ASN A 388 1.46 -3.00 22.35
CA ASN A 388 1.84 -1.80 21.61
C ASN A 388 0.63 -1.26 20.87
N ASP A 389 0.62 0.04 20.62
CA ASP A 389 -0.46 0.71 19.92
C ASP A 389 0.03 1.14 18.51
N GLY A 390 -0.83 1.10 17.48
CA GLY A 390 -0.50 1.75 16.21
C GLY A 390 -0.41 3.26 16.40
N ILE A 391 -1.51 3.82 16.90
CA ILE A 391 -1.66 5.25 17.22
C ILE A 391 -2.21 5.35 18.63
N ARG A 392 -1.56 6.13 19.49
CA ARG A 392 -2.01 6.38 20.85
C ARG A 392 -2.18 7.86 21.11
N PHE A 393 -3.36 8.20 21.63
CA PHE A 393 -3.66 9.49 22.22
C PHE A 393 -3.65 9.34 23.75
N TYR A 394 -2.88 10.19 24.41
CA TYR A 394 -2.82 10.28 25.86
C TYR A 394 -3.15 11.71 26.28
N ASN A 395 -4.32 11.89 26.88
CA ASN A 395 -4.78 13.17 27.41
C ASN A 395 -4.66 13.15 28.94
N ASP A 396 -3.76 13.96 29.48
CA ASP A 396 -3.50 14.07 30.91
C ASP A 396 -3.68 15.52 31.41
N THR A 397 -3.52 16.49 30.51
CA THR A 397 -3.74 17.90 30.86
C THR A 397 -5.22 18.20 31.06
N THR A 398 -5.53 18.73 32.24
CA THR A 398 -6.89 19.07 32.67
C THR A 398 -7.57 20.09 31.75
N GLY A 399 -8.81 19.81 31.28
CA GLY A 399 -9.66 20.78 30.56
C GLY A 399 -9.27 21.06 29.12
N ARG A 400 -8.51 20.17 28.49
CA ARG A 400 -8.06 20.30 27.11
C ARG A 400 -9.05 19.65 26.15
N ASP A 401 -9.51 20.42 25.17
CA ASP A 401 -10.28 19.89 24.04
C ASP A 401 -9.33 19.19 23.08
N VAL A 402 -9.75 18.04 22.53
CA VAL A 402 -9.01 17.27 21.53
C VAL A 402 -9.91 17.06 20.32
N ASP A 403 -9.39 17.37 19.14
CA ASP A 403 -10.02 17.12 17.85
C ASP A 403 -9.04 16.32 16.97
N ALA A 404 -9.36 15.03 16.80
CA ALA A 404 -8.50 14.07 16.11
C ALA A 404 -9.20 13.51 14.87
N THR A 405 -8.54 13.62 13.72
CA THR A 405 -8.93 12.96 12.47
C THR A 405 -7.91 11.88 12.14
N ILE A 406 -8.35 10.63 12.11
CA ILE A 406 -7.53 9.44 11.89
C ILE A 406 -8.13 8.67 10.72
N GLU A 407 -7.63 8.89 9.51
CA GLU A 407 -8.27 8.34 8.32
C GLU A 407 -7.28 7.70 7.36
N HIS A 408 -7.70 6.66 6.65
CA HIS A 408 -6.85 6.03 5.63
C HIS A 408 -5.52 5.50 6.18
N ASN A 409 -5.44 5.02 7.43
CA ASN A 409 -4.21 4.36 7.90
C ASN A 409 -4.31 2.85 7.72
N SER A 410 -3.19 2.19 7.46
CA SER A 410 -3.07 0.73 7.50
C SER A 410 -2.22 0.35 8.70
N ILE A 411 -2.75 -0.46 9.62
CA ILE A 411 -2.06 -0.83 10.86
C ILE A 411 -1.93 -2.35 10.91
N TRP A 412 -0.70 -2.83 10.83
CA TRP A 412 -0.34 -4.24 10.88
C TRP A 412 -0.01 -4.64 12.30
N MET A 413 -0.79 -5.57 12.84
CA MET A 413 -0.69 -6.04 14.21
C MET A 413 -0.34 -7.53 14.22
N TYR A 414 0.53 -7.94 15.13
CA TYR A 414 1.05 -9.31 15.17
C TYR A 414 0.75 -10.05 16.48
N GLN A 415 0.12 -9.40 17.47
CA GLN A 415 -0.04 -9.92 18.84
C GLN A 415 -1.36 -9.51 19.49
N ASP A 416 -1.76 -10.24 20.55
CA ASP A 416 -3.00 -9.99 21.31
C ASP A 416 -2.99 -8.71 22.13
N GLY A 417 -1.80 -8.30 22.60
CA GLY A 417 -1.65 -7.02 23.30
C GLY A 417 -1.70 -5.81 22.38
N HIS A 418 -1.74 -5.99 21.06
CA HIS A 418 -1.70 -4.86 20.13
C HIS A 418 -3.07 -4.22 19.95
N THR A 419 -3.08 -2.90 19.87
CA THR A 419 -4.28 -2.12 19.51
C THR A 419 -3.96 -1.22 18.31
N GLY A 420 -4.90 -1.10 17.37
CA GLY A 420 -4.77 -0.20 16.23
C GLY A 420 -4.71 1.25 16.68
N ILE A 421 -5.80 1.73 17.27
CA ILE A 421 -5.90 3.08 17.83
C ILE A 421 -6.33 3.00 19.30
N ASN A 422 -5.57 3.63 20.19
CA ASN A 422 -5.85 3.69 21.62
C ASN A 422 -6.02 5.15 22.07
N PHE A 423 -7.19 5.48 22.59
CA PHE A 423 -7.47 6.77 23.19
C PHE A 423 -7.58 6.64 24.72
N PHE A 424 -6.67 7.30 25.43
CA PHE A 424 -6.62 7.30 26.89
C PHE A 424 -6.73 8.71 27.46
N ASP A 425 -7.66 8.90 28.39
CA ASP A 425 -7.90 10.16 29.11
C ASP A 425 -7.80 9.92 30.60
N ALA A 426 -6.78 10.53 31.20
CA ALA A 426 -6.35 10.29 32.56
C ALA A 426 -7.32 10.89 33.60
N ALA A 427 -7.28 10.33 34.81
CA ALA A 427 -8.11 10.82 35.91
C ALA A 427 -7.53 12.10 36.52
N GLY A 428 -8.33 13.16 36.66
CA GLY A 428 -7.97 14.30 37.52
C GLY A 428 -8.30 15.72 37.02
N GLY A 429 -8.96 15.87 35.86
CA GLY A 429 -9.08 17.17 35.20
C GLY A 429 -10.44 17.88 35.22
N THR A 430 -10.41 19.12 34.73
CA THR A 430 -11.55 19.86 34.18
C THR A 430 -12.05 19.15 32.92
N ALA A 431 -13.35 19.21 32.66
CA ALA A 431 -13.98 18.66 31.45
C ALA A 431 -13.43 19.32 30.17
N GLY A 432 -12.97 18.52 29.21
CA GLY A 432 -12.74 18.92 27.83
C GLY A 432 -13.67 18.18 26.86
N ASN A 433 -13.79 18.68 25.63
CA ASN A 433 -14.50 18.01 24.54
C ASN A 433 -13.51 17.22 23.69
N ILE A 434 -13.74 15.92 23.56
CA ILE A 434 -12.91 15.00 22.80
C ILE A 434 -13.73 14.54 21.59
N THR A 435 -13.30 14.94 20.40
CA THR A 435 -13.90 14.57 19.12
C THR A 435 -12.90 13.72 18.34
N ILE A 436 -13.32 12.52 17.96
CA ILE A 436 -12.50 11.58 17.21
C ILE A 436 -13.27 11.17 15.96
N THR A 437 -12.62 11.32 14.82
CA THR A 437 -13.08 10.80 13.54
C THR A 437 -12.10 9.74 13.09
N ALA A 438 -12.53 8.48 13.07
CA ALA A 438 -11.70 7.33 12.72
C ALA A 438 -12.36 6.55 11.57
N ASN A 439 -12.10 6.94 10.32
CA ASN A 439 -12.75 6.32 9.15
C ASN A 439 -11.73 5.75 8.17
N TYR A 440 -12.15 4.79 7.34
CA TYR A 440 -11.30 4.29 6.24
C TYR A 440 -9.95 3.73 6.68
N ASN A 441 -9.77 3.27 7.91
CA ASN A 441 -8.54 2.63 8.38
C ASN A 441 -8.61 1.11 8.20
N ILE A 442 -7.47 0.45 7.97
CA ILE A 442 -7.33 -1.00 8.05
C ILE A 442 -6.65 -1.36 9.37
N PHE A 443 -7.31 -2.19 10.16
CA PHE A 443 -6.75 -2.93 11.26
C PHE A 443 -6.53 -4.37 10.79
N TYR A 444 -5.28 -4.73 10.55
CA TYR A 444 -4.91 -6.01 9.98
C TYR A 444 -4.15 -6.85 11.01
N ASN A 445 -4.77 -7.94 11.46
CA ASN A 445 -4.03 -8.96 12.20
C ASN A 445 -3.20 -9.80 11.21
N ALA A 446 -1.90 -9.50 11.18
CA ALA A 446 -0.89 -10.18 10.39
C ALA A 446 -0.34 -11.45 11.07
N SER A 447 -0.81 -11.79 12.27
CA SER A 447 -0.43 -13.03 12.95
C SER A 447 -1.00 -14.26 12.23
N SER A 448 -0.28 -15.38 12.36
CA SER A 448 -0.76 -16.70 11.93
C SER A 448 -1.71 -17.38 12.93
N THR A 449 -1.92 -16.77 14.09
CA THR A 449 -2.82 -17.27 15.14
C THR A 449 -4.24 -16.71 14.98
N ALA A 450 -5.16 -17.10 15.88
CA ALA A 450 -6.57 -16.69 15.85
C ALA A 450 -6.79 -15.16 15.86
N SER A 451 -8.06 -14.72 15.87
CA SER A 451 -8.38 -13.29 15.98
C SER A 451 -7.82 -12.71 17.29
N LEU A 452 -6.94 -11.72 17.20
CA LEU A 452 -6.20 -11.12 18.31
C LEU A 452 -6.28 -9.59 18.24
N GLY A 453 -6.02 -8.94 19.38
CA GLY A 453 -5.88 -7.48 19.48
C GLY A 453 -7.18 -6.71 19.30
N ASN A 454 -7.06 -5.38 19.37
CA ASN A 454 -8.17 -4.45 19.27
C ASN A 454 -8.03 -3.54 18.05
N GLY A 455 -9.12 -3.25 17.35
CA GLY A 455 -9.09 -2.21 16.31
C GLY A 455 -9.00 -0.82 16.94
N PHE A 456 -9.97 -0.53 17.81
CA PHE A 456 -10.05 0.72 18.57
C PHE A 456 -10.19 0.43 20.07
N GLN A 457 -9.53 1.21 20.91
CA GLN A 457 -9.69 1.15 22.36
C GLN A 457 -9.94 2.54 22.94
N THR A 458 -10.90 2.63 23.86
CA THR A 458 -11.19 3.86 24.63
C THR A 458 -11.06 3.63 26.12
N SER A 459 -10.38 4.54 26.80
CA SER A 459 -10.26 4.56 28.25
C SER A 459 -10.50 5.97 28.76
N LYS A 460 -11.67 6.20 29.35
CA LYS A 460 -12.07 7.49 29.90
C LYS A 460 -12.08 7.43 31.42
N ASN A 461 -11.04 7.98 32.02
CA ASN A 461 -10.95 8.10 33.47
C ASN A 461 -11.31 9.51 33.98
N ASN A 462 -11.47 10.48 33.08
CA ASN A 462 -11.98 11.81 33.40
C ASN A 462 -13.52 11.87 33.25
N SER A 463 -14.23 11.89 34.38
CA SER A 463 -15.70 11.92 34.40
C SER A 463 -16.31 13.21 33.83
N GLY A 464 -15.51 14.28 33.71
CA GLY A 464 -15.98 15.57 33.18
C GLY A 464 -15.98 15.65 31.66
N SER A 465 -15.06 14.97 30.99
CA SER A 465 -14.88 15.08 29.54
C SER A 465 -16.11 14.62 28.76
N THR A 466 -16.36 15.16 27.57
CA THR A 466 -17.37 14.63 26.64
C THR A 466 -16.69 13.98 25.44
N TYR A 467 -17.27 12.90 24.92
CA TYR A 467 -16.67 12.10 23.85
C TYR A 467 -17.65 12.00 22.68
N THR A 468 -17.12 12.24 21.48
CA THR A 468 -17.80 11.93 20.22
C THR A 468 -16.85 11.11 19.37
N LEU A 469 -17.30 9.94 18.94
CA LEU A 469 -16.57 9.09 17.99
C LEU A 469 -17.41 8.89 16.74
N THR A 470 -16.85 9.24 15.59
CA THR A 470 -17.32 8.76 14.29
C THR A 470 -16.38 7.67 13.83
N ASN A 471 -16.90 6.46 13.61
CA ASN A 471 -16.11 5.29 13.25
C ASN A 471 -16.84 4.46 12.20
N ASP A 472 -16.56 4.68 10.92
CA ASP A 472 -17.21 3.96 9.81
C ASP A 472 -16.25 3.70 8.65
N TYR A 473 -16.62 2.78 7.76
CA TYR A 473 -15.79 2.35 6.63
C TYR A 473 -14.40 1.85 7.05
N ASN A 474 -14.24 1.25 8.23
CA ASN A 474 -12.96 0.66 8.62
C ASN A 474 -12.93 -0.84 8.28
N GLY A 475 -11.74 -1.37 8.03
CA GLY A 475 -11.50 -2.79 7.85
C GLY A 475 -10.95 -3.43 9.12
N TYR A 476 -11.60 -4.49 9.61
CA TYR A 476 -11.22 -5.21 10.81
C TYR A 476 -10.95 -6.68 10.46
N TYR A 477 -9.79 -6.96 9.88
CA TYR A 477 -9.47 -8.32 9.45
C TYR A 477 -8.85 -9.14 10.57
N SER A 478 -9.54 -10.22 10.94
CA SER A 478 -9.12 -11.15 12.00
C SER A 478 -8.77 -10.45 13.32
N ILE A 479 -9.53 -9.41 13.66
CA ILE A 479 -9.39 -8.64 14.91
C ILE A 479 -10.26 -9.26 16.00
N GLY A 480 -9.71 -9.44 17.20
CA GLY A 480 -10.43 -10.03 18.34
C GLY A 480 -11.61 -9.16 18.78
N THR A 481 -11.35 -7.87 19.01
CA THR A 481 -12.37 -6.89 19.39
C THR A 481 -12.28 -5.65 18.50
N GLN A 482 -13.34 -5.32 17.76
CA GLN A 482 -13.34 -4.15 16.88
C GLN A 482 -13.24 -2.84 17.68
N ILE A 483 -14.01 -2.74 18.76
CA ILE A 483 -13.94 -1.63 19.72
C ILE A 483 -13.94 -2.20 21.13
N GLN A 484 -12.84 -1.99 21.86
CA GLN A 484 -12.77 -2.22 23.29
C GLN A 484 -13.09 -0.92 24.02
N ASP A 485 -14.28 -0.85 24.61
CA ASP A 485 -14.68 0.27 25.44
C ASP A 485 -14.44 -0.02 26.92
N ASN A 486 -13.47 0.67 27.52
CA ASN A 486 -13.16 0.59 28.95
C ASN A 486 -13.71 1.82 29.72
N THR A 487 -14.67 2.57 29.17
CA THR A 487 -15.35 3.63 29.94
C THR A 487 -16.42 3.07 30.88
N SER A 488 -16.73 3.82 31.93
CA SER A 488 -17.79 3.48 32.90
C SER A 488 -18.95 4.49 32.88
N ASP A 489 -19.16 5.16 31.76
CA ASP A 489 -20.11 6.27 31.61
C ASP A 489 -21.16 6.01 30.51
N GLY A 490 -21.83 7.07 30.04
CA GLY A 490 -22.84 6.98 28.98
C GLY A 490 -22.27 7.04 27.56
N PHE A 491 -20.95 7.11 27.39
CA PHE A 491 -20.32 6.97 26.08
C PHE A 491 -20.43 5.51 25.63
N SER A 492 -20.82 5.31 24.36
CA SER A 492 -21.03 3.98 23.80
C SER A 492 -20.55 4.00 22.34
N PRO A 493 -19.23 3.89 22.10
CA PRO A 493 -18.69 3.85 20.76
C PRO A 493 -19.22 2.64 20.00
N SER A 494 -19.48 2.79 18.70
CA SER A 494 -19.99 1.71 17.86
C SER A 494 -19.21 1.62 16.56
N VAL A 495 -19.23 0.42 15.97
CA VAL A 495 -18.71 0.19 14.62
C VAL A 495 -19.78 0.60 13.63
N GLY A 496 -19.43 1.48 12.70
CA GLY A 496 -20.31 1.93 11.64
C GLY A 496 -20.71 0.81 10.69
N SER A 497 -21.90 0.92 10.11
CA SER A 497 -22.53 -0.13 9.30
C SER A 497 -21.81 -0.46 7.98
N ASN A 498 -20.89 0.40 7.54
CA ASN A 498 -20.13 0.22 6.30
C ASN A 498 -18.73 -0.37 6.55
N SER A 499 -18.40 -0.71 7.79
CA SER A 499 -17.14 -1.38 8.14
C SER A 499 -17.12 -2.84 7.64
N ILE A 500 -15.95 -3.34 7.27
CA ILE A 500 -15.75 -4.65 6.63
C ILE A 500 -14.87 -5.52 7.54
N THR A 501 -15.09 -6.83 7.54
CA THR A 501 -14.26 -7.81 8.31
C THR A 501 -13.58 -8.85 7.41
N ASP A 502 -13.93 -8.87 6.13
CA ASP A 502 -13.31 -9.73 5.13
C ASP A 502 -11.83 -9.37 4.92
N ASN A 503 -11.09 -10.32 4.34
CA ASN A 503 -9.67 -10.13 4.02
C ASN A 503 -9.47 -8.91 3.13
N PRO A 504 -8.54 -7.98 3.47
CA PRO A 504 -8.20 -6.85 2.61
C PRO A 504 -7.51 -7.28 1.31
N TYR A 505 -6.95 -8.49 1.24
CA TYR A 505 -6.17 -8.99 0.11
C TYR A 505 -5.03 -8.06 -0.27
N PHE A 506 -3.98 -8.02 0.55
CA PHE A 506 -2.72 -7.38 0.20
C PHE A 506 -1.95 -8.14 -0.90
N LYS A 507 -0.95 -7.51 -1.53
CA LYS A 507 -0.13 -8.10 -2.61
C LYS A 507 0.94 -9.10 -2.15
N ILE A 508 0.71 -9.78 -1.02
CA ILE A 508 1.67 -10.67 -0.36
C ILE A 508 1.98 -11.99 -1.08
N ASN A 509 1.22 -12.35 -2.13
CA ASN A 509 1.39 -13.64 -2.82
C ASN A 509 2.27 -13.54 -4.08
N ASP A 510 2.72 -12.34 -4.44
CA ASP A 510 3.69 -12.19 -5.52
C ASP A 510 5.13 -12.44 -5.01
N ALA A 511 6.12 -12.27 -5.88
CA ALA A 511 7.53 -12.48 -5.53
C ALA A 511 8.19 -11.26 -4.84
N SER A 512 7.49 -10.14 -4.73
CA SER A 512 8.03 -8.83 -4.40
C SER A 512 7.53 -8.35 -3.05
N SER A 513 8.42 -8.28 -2.05
CA SER A 513 8.03 -7.77 -0.74
C SER A 513 7.87 -6.25 -0.67
N SER A 514 8.22 -5.51 -1.73
CA SER A 514 8.20 -4.03 -1.70
C SER A 514 6.79 -3.43 -1.75
N ASN A 515 5.79 -4.25 -2.06
CA ASN A 515 4.39 -3.88 -2.22
C ASN A 515 3.46 -4.73 -1.34
N ASP A 516 4.02 -5.46 -0.37
CA ASP A 516 3.26 -6.34 0.53
C ASP A 516 2.19 -5.59 1.33
N THR A 517 2.33 -4.28 1.50
CA THR A 517 1.35 -3.44 2.20
C THR A 517 0.35 -2.75 1.27
N GLU A 518 0.50 -2.92 -0.04
CA GLU A 518 -0.47 -2.45 -1.03
C GLU A 518 -1.61 -3.44 -1.22
N LEU A 519 -2.81 -2.94 -1.47
CA LEU A 519 -3.99 -3.76 -1.76
C LEU A 519 -3.92 -4.36 -3.16
N ALA A 520 -4.34 -5.62 -3.30
CA ALA A 520 -4.49 -6.27 -4.59
C ALA A 520 -5.58 -5.58 -5.42
N PRO A 521 -5.48 -5.57 -6.77
CA PRO A 521 -6.40 -4.83 -7.65
C PRO A 521 -7.87 -5.21 -7.53
N PHE A 522 -8.18 -6.41 -7.04
CA PHE A 522 -9.54 -6.92 -6.85
C PHE A 522 -10.09 -6.68 -5.43
N SER A 523 -9.29 -6.14 -4.52
CA SER A 523 -9.69 -5.91 -3.13
C SER A 523 -10.98 -5.09 -3.05
N LEU A 524 -11.89 -5.50 -2.16
CA LEU A 524 -13.12 -4.74 -1.89
C LEU A 524 -12.88 -3.49 -1.04
N TYR A 525 -11.68 -3.33 -0.50
CA TYR A 525 -11.26 -2.15 0.25
C TYR A 525 -10.93 -0.98 -0.68
N LEU A 526 -10.63 -1.26 -1.95
CA LEU A 526 -10.54 -0.24 -3.00
C LEU A 526 -11.93 0.19 -3.45
N ASP A 527 -12.11 1.49 -3.63
CA ASP A 527 -13.36 2.19 -3.97
C ASP A 527 -14.52 1.76 -3.06
N ALA A 528 -14.28 1.51 -1.76
CA ALA A 528 -15.26 0.95 -0.83
C ALA A 528 -16.58 1.76 -0.79
N ASN A 529 -16.49 3.09 -0.91
CA ASN A 529 -17.63 4.00 -1.06
C ASN A 529 -17.74 4.58 -2.49
N GLY A 530 -17.43 3.80 -3.50
CA GLY A 530 -17.51 4.17 -4.93
C GLY A 530 -16.31 4.96 -5.46
N SER A 531 -15.58 5.68 -4.61
CA SER A 531 -14.33 6.39 -4.99
C SER A 531 -13.32 6.53 -3.86
N THR A 532 -13.64 6.03 -2.67
CA THR A 532 -12.84 6.23 -1.46
C THR A 532 -12.39 4.87 -0.94
N ASP A 533 -11.08 4.73 -0.79
CA ASP A 533 -10.41 3.50 -0.38
C ASP A 533 -10.34 3.39 1.14
N ILE A 534 -10.31 2.17 1.66
CA ILE A 534 -9.97 1.87 3.05
C ILE A 534 -8.48 1.50 3.10
N GLY A 535 -7.71 2.14 4.00
CA GLY A 535 -6.28 1.94 4.20
C GLY A 535 -5.40 3.04 3.62
N ALA A 536 -4.09 2.90 3.84
CA ALA A 536 -3.07 3.88 3.44
C ALA A 536 -2.81 3.93 1.94
N TYR A 537 -3.02 2.81 1.26
CA TYR A 537 -2.86 2.72 -0.18
C TYR A 537 -4.14 3.15 -0.90
N SER A 538 -4.01 4.06 -1.86
CA SER A 538 -5.13 4.48 -2.70
C SER A 538 -4.89 4.11 -4.17
N ALA A 539 -5.86 3.43 -4.77
CA ALA A 539 -5.88 3.06 -6.17
C ALA A 539 -7.30 2.73 -6.63
N ALA A 540 -7.58 2.92 -7.93
CA ALA A 540 -8.83 2.46 -8.50
C ALA A 540 -8.87 0.92 -8.48
N ARG A 541 -10.00 0.36 -8.05
CA ARG A 541 -10.25 -1.07 -8.12
C ARG A 541 -10.35 -1.49 -9.59
N GLY A 542 -9.72 -2.62 -9.93
CA GLY A 542 -9.88 -3.23 -11.24
C GLY A 542 -11.29 -3.79 -11.45
N SER A 543 -11.56 -4.27 -12.66
CA SER A 543 -12.81 -4.98 -13.01
C SER A 543 -12.58 -6.20 -13.90
N SER A 544 -11.33 -6.52 -14.23
CA SER A 544 -10.97 -7.68 -15.03
C SER A 544 -9.77 -8.36 -14.40
N PHE A 545 -9.97 -9.61 -14.00
CA PHE A 545 -9.00 -10.38 -13.23
C PHE A 545 -8.82 -11.75 -13.88
N THR A 546 -7.60 -12.29 -13.75
CA THR A 546 -7.25 -13.60 -14.30
C THR A 546 -6.80 -14.51 -13.16
N ILE A 547 -7.37 -15.70 -13.11
CA ILE A 547 -6.96 -16.79 -12.22
C ILE A 547 -6.38 -17.91 -13.08
N ASP A 548 -5.23 -18.42 -12.67
CA ASP A 548 -4.51 -19.48 -13.36
C ASP A 548 -3.86 -20.39 -12.31
N ASP A 549 -4.15 -21.68 -12.33
CA ASP A 549 -3.78 -22.64 -11.28
C ASP A 549 -2.28 -22.94 -11.22
N ASP A 550 -1.52 -22.63 -12.28
CA ASP A 550 -0.07 -22.85 -12.34
C ASP A 550 0.78 -21.57 -12.56
N CYS A 551 0.15 -20.40 -12.58
CA CYS A 551 0.86 -19.13 -12.75
C CYS A 551 1.69 -18.73 -11.51
N THR A 552 2.59 -17.77 -11.72
CA THR A 552 3.13 -16.95 -10.63
C THR A 552 2.26 -15.70 -10.50
N VAL A 553 1.74 -15.43 -9.30
CA VAL A 553 0.96 -14.23 -9.03
C VAL A 553 1.86 -13.00 -9.19
N ASP A 554 1.39 -12.03 -9.96
CA ASP A 554 2.06 -10.74 -10.20
C ASP A 554 1.09 -9.55 -10.10
N TYR A 555 -0.19 -9.82 -9.85
CA TYR A 555 -1.29 -8.84 -9.78
C TYR A 555 -1.40 -7.95 -11.02
N ALA A 556 -0.89 -8.39 -12.17
CA ALA A 556 -0.96 -7.69 -13.45
C ALA A 556 -1.49 -8.62 -14.56
N SER A 557 -0.84 -9.77 -14.75
CA SER A 557 -1.26 -10.82 -15.69
C SER A 557 -1.94 -11.99 -14.99
N CYS A 558 -1.53 -12.29 -13.75
CA CYS A 558 -2.15 -13.30 -12.91
C CYS A 558 -2.46 -12.75 -11.52
N HIS A 559 -3.72 -12.85 -11.12
CA HIS A 559 -4.26 -12.25 -9.89
C HIS A 559 -4.45 -13.26 -8.76
N GLY A 560 -4.42 -14.56 -9.08
CA GLY A 560 -4.53 -15.62 -8.10
C GLY A 560 -4.53 -16.99 -8.75
N THR A 561 -4.41 -18.03 -7.93
CA THR A 561 -4.32 -19.43 -8.35
C THR A 561 -5.53 -20.27 -7.92
N SER A 562 -6.54 -19.64 -7.31
CA SER A 562 -7.71 -20.31 -6.74
C SER A 562 -8.99 -19.51 -6.95
N THR A 563 -10.08 -20.22 -7.25
CA THR A 563 -11.45 -19.68 -7.37
C THR A 563 -12.04 -19.18 -6.05
N SER A 564 -11.41 -19.49 -4.90
CA SER A 564 -11.86 -19.00 -3.59
C SER A 564 -11.91 -17.47 -3.51
N ILE A 565 -11.03 -16.79 -4.25
CA ILE A 565 -10.95 -15.32 -4.28
C ILE A 565 -12.22 -14.72 -4.93
N ILE A 566 -12.80 -15.38 -5.93
CA ILE A 566 -13.99 -14.90 -6.66
C ILE A 566 -15.16 -14.73 -5.70
N ALA A 567 -15.44 -15.77 -4.90
CA ALA A 567 -16.57 -15.75 -3.98
C ALA A 567 -16.47 -14.60 -2.96
N ALA A 568 -15.25 -14.36 -2.48
CA ALA A 568 -14.92 -13.39 -1.44
C ALA A 568 -14.82 -11.94 -1.96
N THR A 569 -14.44 -11.72 -3.23
CA THR A 569 -14.05 -10.38 -3.71
C THR A 569 -14.77 -9.89 -4.95
N ALA A 570 -15.55 -10.74 -5.63
CA ALA A 570 -16.27 -10.31 -6.82
C ALA A 570 -17.28 -9.20 -6.50
N ALA A 571 -17.19 -8.11 -7.25
CA ALA A 571 -18.09 -6.98 -7.24
C ALA A 571 -18.86 -6.89 -8.56
N THR A 572 -19.91 -6.07 -8.57
CA THR A 572 -20.73 -5.83 -9.76
C THR A 572 -19.87 -5.31 -10.92
N ASN A 573 -20.11 -5.86 -12.12
CA ASN A 573 -19.39 -5.63 -13.38
C ASN A 573 -17.98 -6.23 -13.46
N ASP A 574 -17.58 -7.06 -12.51
CA ASP A 574 -16.32 -7.80 -12.63
C ASP A 574 -16.37 -8.87 -13.71
N THR A 575 -15.22 -9.09 -14.35
CA THR A 575 -14.93 -10.24 -15.21
C THR A 575 -13.77 -11.04 -14.62
N TRP A 576 -14.03 -12.31 -14.30
CA TRP A 576 -13.05 -13.27 -13.82
C TRP A 576 -12.75 -14.28 -14.92
N THR A 577 -11.55 -14.18 -15.49
CA THR A 577 -11.04 -15.11 -16.51
C THR A 577 -10.31 -16.25 -15.81
N LEU A 578 -10.68 -17.49 -16.14
CA LEU A 578 -10.04 -18.70 -15.66
C LEU A 578 -9.20 -19.29 -16.80
N ALA A 579 -7.90 -19.45 -16.58
CA ALA A 579 -7.03 -20.11 -17.53
C ALA A 579 -7.35 -21.60 -17.67
N ALA A 580 -6.68 -22.28 -18.60
CA ALA A 580 -6.75 -23.73 -18.74
C ALA A 580 -6.22 -24.38 -17.46
N GLY A 581 -7.02 -25.20 -16.78
CA GLY A 581 -6.71 -25.68 -15.44
C GLY A 581 -7.88 -26.39 -14.77
N THR A 582 -7.65 -26.92 -13.57
CA THR A 582 -8.70 -27.55 -12.75
C THR A 582 -8.88 -26.80 -11.45
N TYR A 583 -10.09 -26.28 -11.24
CA TYR A 583 -10.42 -25.43 -10.12
C TYR A 583 -11.45 -26.07 -9.18
N SER A 584 -11.35 -25.69 -7.91
CA SER A 584 -12.34 -25.99 -6.88
C SER A 584 -13.66 -25.28 -7.14
N ASN A 585 -14.73 -25.81 -6.56
CA ASN A 585 -16.03 -25.15 -6.59
C ASN A 585 -16.03 -23.80 -5.88
N PHE A 586 -16.98 -22.97 -6.26
CA PHE A 586 -17.27 -21.72 -5.55
C PHE A 586 -18.77 -21.43 -5.54
N ALA A 587 -19.19 -20.66 -4.55
CA ALA A 587 -20.55 -20.20 -4.38
C ALA A 587 -20.59 -18.68 -4.23
N MET A 588 -21.57 -18.05 -4.85
CA MET A 588 -21.77 -16.60 -4.77
C MET A 588 -23.20 -16.29 -4.34
N THR A 589 -23.33 -15.26 -3.52
CA THR A 589 -24.61 -14.70 -3.06
C THR A 589 -24.60 -13.19 -3.23
N THR A 590 -25.75 -12.53 -3.23
CA THR A 590 -25.79 -11.07 -3.20
C THR A 590 -25.04 -10.50 -2.00
N THR A 591 -24.30 -9.42 -2.25
CA THR A 591 -23.65 -8.60 -1.21
C THR A 591 -23.93 -7.13 -1.53
N SER A 592 -23.60 -6.21 -0.62
CA SER A 592 -23.69 -4.76 -0.89
C SER A 592 -22.86 -4.33 -2.10
N ARG A 593 -21.77 -5.05 -2.41
CA ARG A 593 -20.85 -4.79 -3.54
C ARG A 593 -21.22 -5.58 -4.80
N ARG A 594 -21.94 -6.70 -4.65
CA ARG A 594 -22.40 -7.60 -5.71
C ARG A 594 -23.92 -7.61 -5.76
N THR A 595 -24.47 -6.57 -6.38
CA THR A 595 -25.92 -6.39 -6.61
C THR A 595 -26.31 -6.58 -8.07
N GLY A 596 -25.35 -6.49 -9.00
CA GLY A 596 -25.56 -6.74 -10.43
C GLY A 596 -24.69 -7.86 -11.00
N SER A 597 -24.40 -7.79 -12.30
CA SER A 597 -23.77 -8.88 -13.06
C SER A 597 -22.30 -9.11 -12.72
N VAL A 598 -21.89 -10.38 -12.71
CA VAL A 598 -20.47 -10.79 -12.73
C VAL A 598 -20.29 -11.81 -13.85
N THR A 599 -19.19 -11.71 -14.57
CA THR A 599 -18.81 -12.65 -15.65
C THR A 599 -17.73 -13.61 -15.16
N ILE A 600 -17.96 -14.91 -15.33
CA ILE A 600 -16.97 -15.98 -15.17
C ILE A 600 -16.69 -16.57 -16.56
N ASP A 601 -15.46 -16.41 -17.04
CA ASP A 601 -15.05 -16.75 -18.41
C ASP A 601 -13.91 -17.76 -18.37
N GLY A 602 -14.05 -18.93 -19.00
CA GLY A 602 -13.00 -19.94 -19.04
C GLY A 602 -12.29 -20.05 -20.39
N ALA A 603 -11.25 -20.89 -20.46
CA ALA A 603 -10.51 -21.22 -21.67
C ALA A 603 -11.14 -22.39 -22.47
N GLY A 604 -12.46 -22.48 -22.49
CA GLY A 604 -13.24 -23.53 -23.14
C GLY A 604 -13.16 -24.89 -22.43
N ALA A 605 -13.05 -25.95 -23.20
CA ALA A 605 -12.99 -27.34 -22.69
C ALA A 605 -11.74 -27.64 -21.81
N SER A 606 -10.81 -26.69 -21.70
CA SER A 606 -9.57 -26.82 -20.91
C SER A 606 -9.68 -26.21 -19.52
N THR A 607 -10.77 -25.52 -19.19
CA THR A 607 -11.06 -25.01 -17.85
C THR A 607 -12.11 -25.91 -17.20
N LEU A 608 -11.76 -26.54 -16.09
CA LEU A 608 -12.62 -27.49 -15.38
C LEU A 608 -12.93 -26.96 -13.97
N ILE A 609 -14.20 -26.99 -13.57
CA ILE A 609 -14.62 -26.72 -12.19
C ILE A 609 -15.29 -27.99 -11.66
N SER A 610 -14.76 -28.53 -10.57
CA SER A 610 -15.10 -29.89 -10.11
C SER A 610 -15.49 -29.90 -8.63
N ASN A 611 -16.56 -30.61 -8.27
CA ASN A 611 -16.87 -30.94 -6.87
C ASN A 611 -17.77 -32.16 -6.76
N ALA A 612 -17.23 -33.25 -6.19
CA ALA A 612 -17.91 -34.53 -6.00
C ALA A 612 -19.01 -34.53 -4.92
N SER A 613 -19.26 -33.42 -4.22
CA SER A 613 -20.14 -33.37 -3.04
C SER A 613 -21.20 -32.27 -3.09
N ALA A 614 -21.13 -31.36 -4.07
CA ALA A 614 -22.11 -30.31 -4.32
C ALA A 614 -21.98 -29.78 -5.76
N SER A 615 -22.84 -28.84 -6.15
CA SER A 615 -22.71 -28.16 -7.43
C SER A 615 -21.37 -27.40 -7.53
N PRO A 616 -20.58 -27.58 -8.62
CA PRO A 616 -19.32 -26.90 -8.85
C PRO A 616 -19.44 -25.37 -8.85
N ILE A 617 -20.57 -24.84 -9.31
CA ILE A 617 -20.89 -23.41 -9.25
C ILE A 617 -22.29 -23.28 -8.65
N LYS A 618 -22.43 -22.39 -7.67
CA LYS A 618 -23.72 -22.09 -7.03
C LYS A 618 -23.95 -20.59 -6.92
N PHE A 619 -25.09 -20.11 -7.43
CA PHE A 619 -25.54 -18.72 -7.29
C PHE A 619 -26.84 -18.66 -6.49
N THR A 620 -26.90 -17.73 -5.53
CA THR A 620 -28.08 -17.48 -4.70
C THR A 620 -28.46 -15.99 -4.76
N GLY A 621 -29.70 -15.68 -5.14
CA GLY A 621 -30.25 -14.32 -5.10
C GLY A 621 -29.63 -13.33 -6.09
N LEU A 622 -28.81 -13.78 -7.05
CA LEU A 622 -28.07 -12.92 -7.97
C LEU A 622 -28.86 -12.59 -9.24
N ASP A 623 -28.45 -11.54 -9.97
CA ASP A 623 -29.06 -11.18 -11.25
C ASP A 623 -28.01 -10.99 -12.34
N SER A 624 -28.38 -11.33 -13.57
CA SER A 624 -27.60 -11.03 -14.78
C SER A 624 -26.18 -11.61 -14.79
N MET A 625 -25.97 -12.76 -14.14
CA MET A 625 -24.67 -13.45 -14.12
C MET A 625 -24.32 -14.00 -15.50
N THR A 626 -23.04 -14.02 -15.86
CA THR A 626 -22.56 -14.69 -17.08
C THR A 626 -21.57 -15.78 -16.73
N ILE A 627 -21.80 -17.00 -17.21
CA ILE A 627 -20.84 -18.11 -17.14
C ILE A 627 -20.59 -18.60 -18.57
N GLN A 628 -19.33 -18.68 -18.97
CA GLN A 628 -19.00 -19.13 -20.31
C GLN A 628 -17.69 -19.91 -20.41
N ASP A 629 -17.61 -20.70 -21.49
CA ASP A 629 -16.40 -21.35 -21.97
C ASP A 629 -15.67 -22.20 -20.90
N LEU A 630 -16.39 -23.12 -20.25
CA LEU A 630 -15.81 -24.02 -19.24
C LEU A 630 -16.52 -25.38 -19.17
N ILE A 631 -15.93 -26.32 -18.43
CA ILE A 631 -16.54 -27.59 -18.05
C ILE A 631 -16.87 -27.57 -16.56
N VAL A 632 -18.10 -27.94 -16.20
CA VAL A 632 -18.45 -28.32 -14.82
C VAL A 632 -18.57 -29.84 -14.74
N GLN A 633 -17.94 -30.45 -13.73
CA GLN A 633 -17.95 -31.91 -13.61
C GLN A 633 -18.14 -32.41 -12.18
N ASP A 634 -18.51 -33.69 -12.10
CA ASP A 634 -18.68 -34.46 -10.86
C ASP A 634 -19.75 -33.89 -9.91
N ALA A 635 -20.67 -33.07 -10.41
CA ALA A 635 -21.64 -32.37 -9.57
C ALA A 635 -22.71 -33.32 -9.03
N THR A 636 -22.70 -33.56 -7.72
CA THR A 636 -23.81 -34.24 -7.06
C THR A 636 -24.40 -33.32 -5.99
N SER A 637 -25.47 -32.60 -6.32
CA SER A 637 -26.31 -31.96 -5.29
C SER A 637 -27.76 -32.43 -5.42
N SER A 638 -28.55 -32.30 -4.36
CA SER A 638 -29.96 -32.70 -4.35
C SER A 638 -30.83 -31.51 -3.96
N ALA A 639 -31.85 -31.19 -4.76
CA ALA A 639 -32.96 -30.34 -4.34
C ALA A 639 -34.16 -31.21 -3.96
N SER A 640 -35.01 -30.68 -3.08
CA SER A 640 -36.29 -31.30 -2.74
C SER A 640 -37.41 -30.37 -3.14
N SER A 641 -38.32 -30.84 -3.98
CA SER A 641 -39.60 -30.20 -4.25
C SER A 641 -40.73 -31.00 -3.61
N TYR A 642 -41.83 -30.35 -3.27
CA TYR A 642 -42.93 -30.96 -2.53
C TYR A 642 -44.23 -30.81 -3.31
N THR A 643 -44.95 -31.91 -3.47
CA THR A 643 -46.30 -31.89 -4.06
C THR A 643 -47.33 -32.39 -3.07
N TRP A 644 -48.47 -31.70 -3.01
CA TRP A 644 -49.56 -32.02 -2.08
C TRP A 644 -50.87 -32.24 -2.84
N THR A 645 -51.58 -33.31 -2.49
CA THR A 645 -52.98 -33.52 -2.89
C THR A 645 -53.88 -32.43 -2.32
N GLY A 646 -54.97 -32.10 -3.01
CA GLY A 646 -55.98 -31.17 -2.48
C GLY A 646 -56.51 -31.65 -1.12
N LEU A 647 -56.83 -30.72 -0.23
CA LEU A 647 -57.29 -31.03 1.13
C LEU A 647 -58.71 -30.55 1.37
N SER A 648 -59.57 -31.49 1.77
CA SER A 648 -60.92 -31.22 2.22
C SER A 648 -61.38 -32.34 3.14
N PHE A 649 -62.06 -31.98 4.23
CA PHE A 649 -62.49 -32.93 5.24
C PHE A 649 -63.95 -32.71 5.66
N ASP A 650 -64.60 -33.82 6.01
CA ASP A 650 -65.94 -33.86 6.58
C ASP A 650 -65.86 -34.13 8.08
N TYR A 651 -66.59 -33.32 8.86
CA TYR A 651 -66.69 -33.47 10.31
C TYR A 651 -68.07 -33.02 10.81
N GLY A 652 -68.66 -33.79 11.73
CA GLY A 652 -69.95 -33.45 12.33
C GLY A 652 -71.12 -33.35 11.34
N GLY A 653 -71.00 -33.99 10.17
CA GLY A 653 -71.99 -33.90 9.08
C GLY A 653 -71.82 -32.70 8.13
N THR A 654 -70.76 -31.90 8.30
CA THR A 654 -70.43 -30.73 7.48
C THR A 654 -69.13 -30.96 6.70
N SER A 655 -69.11 -30.58 5.42
CA SER A 655 -67.88 -30.52 4.62
C SER A 655 -67.19 -29.17 4.79
N TYR A 656 -65.90 -29.18 5.11
CA TYR A 656 -65.06 -28.00 5.33
C TYR A 656 -64.36 -27.57 4.04
N ASN A 657 -65.18 -27.26 3.03
CA ASN A 657 -64.76 -26.96 1.67
C ASN A 657 -65.44 -25.73 1.06
N GLN A 658 -66.15 -24.92 1.85
CA GLN A 658 -67.00 -23.84 1.36
C GLN A 658 -66.22 -22.54 1.07
N THR A 659 -65.24 -22.59 0.18
CA THR A 659 -64.39 -21.44 -0.15
C THR A 659 -64.95 -20.53 -1.23
N LEU A 660 -65.92 -20.97 -2.04
CA LEU A 660 -66.55 -20.14 -3.08
C LEU A 660 -67.25 -18.91 -2.48
N ALA A 661 -67.85 -19.07 -1.31
CA ALA A 661 -68.48 -17.99 -0.56
C ALA A 661 -67.48 -16.94 -0.04
N LEU A 662 -66.18 -17.25 -0.09
CA LEU A 662 -65.05 -16.37 0.25
C LEU A 662 -64.36 -15.80 -0.99
N GLU A 663 -65.05 -15.81 -2.15
CA GLU A 663 -64.57 -15.30 -3.44
C GLU A 663 -63.41 -16.10 -4.07
N PHE A 664 -63.15 -17.33 -3.61
CA PHE A 664 -62.24 -18.24 -4.30
C PHE A 664 -62.85 -18.71 -5.64
N PRO A 665 -62.01 -19.12 -6.63
CA PRO A 665 -62.50 -19.56 -7.94
C PRO A 665 -63.50 -20.72 -7.89
N SER A 666 -63.44 -21.56 -6.84
CA SER A 666 -64.37 -22.65 -6.57
C SER A 666 -64.36 -22.99 -5.08
N ASP A 667 -65.30 -23.85 -4.66
CA ASP A 667 -65.20 -24.56 -3.38
C ASP A 667 -63.99 -25.49 -3.38
N GLY A 668 -63.48 -25.77 -2.18
CA GLY A 668 -62.51 -26.82 -1.95
C GLY A 668 -61.05 -26.40 -1.76
N TYR A 669 -60.77 -25.11 -1.66
CA TYR A 669 -59.42 -24.65 -1.34
C TYR A 669 -59.10 -24.89 0.14
N ALA A 670 -57.86 -25.27 0.42
CA ALA A 670 -57.32 -25.27 1.78
C ALA A 670 -56.44 -24.02 1.97
N ILE A 671 -56.48 -23.43 3.16
CA ILE A 671 -55.81 -22.15 3.45
C ILE A 671 -54.59 -22.41 4.34
N LEU A 672 -53.42 -21.91 3.95
CA LEU A 672 -52.22 -21.97 4.79
C LEU A 672 -52.22 -20.79 5.77
N VAL A 673 -52.00 -21.08 7.05
CA VAL A 673 -51.84 -20.07 8.10
C VAL A 673 -50.35 -19.82 8.30
N GLU A 674 -49.86 -18.69 7.81
CA GLU A 674 -48.43 -18.34 7.86
C GLU A 674 -48.06 -17.48 9.08
N THR A 675 -49.01 -16.75 9.64
CA THR A 675 -48.81 -15.87 10.80
C THR A 675 -49.98 -15.92 11.77
N ASP A 676 -51.18 -15.58 11.29
CA ASP A 676 -52.42 -15.53 12.06
C ASP A 676 -53.65 -15.74 11.15
N CYS A 677 -54.86 -15.66 11.70
CA CYS A 677 -56.10 -15.84 10.94
C CYS A 677 -56.74 -14.52 10.52
N ASN A 678 -55.99 -13.40 10.58
CA ASN A 678 -56.45 -12.16 10.02
C ASN A 678 -56.61 -12.33 8.50
N VAL A 679 -57.73 -11.87 7.97
CA VAL A 679 -58.10 -12.09 6.56
C VAL A 679 -57.09 -11.45 5.58
N GLY A 680 -56.40 -10.37 5.98
CA GLY A 680 -55.34 -9.78 5.19
C GLY A 680 -54.07 -10.64 5.08
N ASN A 681 -53.90 -11.60 6.00
CA ASN A 681 -52.74 -12.49 6.07
C ASN A 681 -53.02 -13.89 5.52
N LEU A 682 -54.29 -14.26 5.30
CA LEU A 682 -54.70 -15.53 4.68
C LEU A 682 -54.60 -15.49 3.15
N VAL A 683 -53.40 -15.24 2.64
CA VAL A 683 -53.14 -15.05 1.19
C VAL A 683 -52.61 -16.29 0.48
N THR A 684 -52.17 -17.31 1.23
CA THR A 684 -51.61 -18.54 0.69
C THR A 684 -52.64 -19.66 0.78
N PHE A 685 -52.94 -20.27 -0.37
CA PHE A 685 -54.01 -21.26 -0.49
C PHE A 685 -53.66 -22.35 -1.49
N MET A 686 -54.21 -23.54 -1.24
CA MET A 686 -54.01 -24.73 -2.04
C MET A 686 -55.29 -25.09 -2.79
N PRO A 687 -55.25 -25.24 -4.13
CA PRO A 687 -56.40 -25.66 -4.94
C PRO A 687 -56.95 -27.05 -4.58
N PRO A 688 -58.22 -27.35 -4.92
CA PRO A 688 -58.86 -28.65 -4.70
C PRO A 688 -58.35 -29.77 -5.64
N THR A 689 -57.26 -29.56 -6.36
CA THR A 689 -56.66 -30.52 -7.31
C THR A 689 -55.50 -31.26 -6.68
N ASP A 690 -55.08 -32.38 -7.27
CA ASP A 690 -53.86 -33.07 -6.84
C ASP A 690 -52.61 -32.54 -7.54
N GLY A 691 -51.45 -32.74 -6.90
CA GLY A 691 -50.15 -32.37 -7.46
C GLY A 691 -49.83 -30.89 -7.33
N ASN A 692 -50.39 -30.19 -6.34
CA ASN A 692 -50.06 -28.79 -6.08
C ASN A 692 -48.61 -28.69 -5.64
N ASP A 693 -47.82 -27.83 -6.29
CA ASP A 693 -46.47 -27.51 -5.82
C ASP A 693 -46.56 -26.64 -4.57
N VAL A 694 -46.06 -27.16 -3.46
CA VAL A 694 -46.07 -26.52 -2.14
C VAL A 694 -44.66 -26.32 -1.62
N THR A 695 -43.64 -26.41 -2.49
CA THR A 695 -42.23 -26.31 -2.12
C THR A 695 -41.91 -25.01 -1.37
N SER A 696 -42.60 -23.91 -1.71
CA SER A 696 -42.40 -22.60 -1.10
C SER A 696 -43.25 -22.33 0.15
N TYR A 697 -44.07 -23.30 0.60
CA TYR A 697 -44.91 -23.10 1.78
C TYR A 697 -44.06 -22.99 3.05
N LEU A 698 -44.46 -22.13 3.98
CA LEU A 698 -43.76 -21.93 5.24
C LEU A 698 -43.59 -23.26 6.00
N GLY A 699 -42.35 -23.57 6.39
CA GLY A 699 -42.01 -24.79 7.14
C GLY A 699 -41.86 -26.04 6.28
N MET A 700 -41.92 -25.96 4.95
CA MET A 700 -41.86 -27.14 4.09
C MET A 700 -40.50 -27.85 4.19
N GLY A 701 -40.54 -29.14 4.48
CA GLY A 701 -39.36 -29.98 4.73
C GLY A 701 -38.81 -29.90 6.15
N THR A 702 -39.32 -29.03 7.02
CA THR A 702 -38.84 -28.84 8.40
C THR A 702 -39.91 -28.98 9.47
N ASP A 703 -41.13 -28.54 9.17
CA ASP A 703 -42.25 -28.47 10.11
C ASP A 703 -43.18 -29.66 9.96
N ASN A 704 -43.83 -30.03 11.06
CA ASN A 704 -45.06 -30.80 10.99
C ASN A 704 -46.20 -29.88 10.55
N TYR A 705 -47.18 -30.42 9.84
CA TYR A 705 -48.41 -29.68 9.53
C TYR A 705 -49.59 -30.23 10.32
N HIS A 706 -50.28 -29.34 11.03
CA HIS A 706 -51.55 -29.56 11.69
C HIS A 706 -52.70 -29.22 10.74
N ILE A 707 -53.89 -29.77 10.99
CA ILE A 707 -55.12 -29.42 10.27
C ILE A 707 -56.15 -28.86 11.23
N ALA A 708 -56.69 -27.69 10.90
CA ALA A 708 -57.78 -27.05 11.63
C ALA A 708 -59.03 -26.97 10.73
N LEU A 709 -60.15 -27.51 11.22
CA LEU A 709 -61.45 -27.39 10.56
C LEU A 709 -62.23 -26.27 11.23
N THR A 710 -62.37 -25.14 10.55
CA THR A 710 -62.92 -23.90 11.14
C THR A 710 -63.90 -23.20 10.20
N THR A 711 -64.47 -22.08 10.64
CA THR A 711 -65.30 -21.22 9.81
C THR A 711 -64.66 -19.87 9.62
N VAL A 712 -64.54 -19.42 8.37
CA VAL A 712 -64.14 -18.04 8.02
C VAL A 712 -65.37 -17.34 7.47
N PHE A 713 -65.76 -16.20 8.07
CA PHE A 713 -67.01 -15.50 7.74
C PHE A 713 -68.27 -16.38 7.67
N GLY A 714 -68.33 -17.42 8.51
CA GLY A 714 -69.44 -18.38 8.53
C GLY A 714 -69.35 -19.51 7.51
N SER A 715 -68.32 -19.53 6.66
CA SER A 715 -68.09 -20.60 5.68
C SER A 715 -67.12 -21.64 6.24
N PRO A 716 -67.49 -22.94 6.32
CA PRO A 716 -66.60 -24.02 6.76
C PRO A 716 -65.42 -24.23 5.80
N VAL A 717 -64.19 -24.15 6.33
CA VAL A 717 -62.94 -24.27 5.56
C VAL A 717 -61.91 -25.16 6.26
N THR A 718 -61.02 -25.74 5.46
CA THR A 718 -59.85 -26.48 5.92
C THR A 718 -58.64 -25.54 5.98
N MET A 719 -57.99 -25.45 7.14
CA MET A 719 -56.74 -24.70 7.32
C MET A 719 -55.56 -25.64 7.58
N ILE A 720 -54.43 -25.31 6.97
CA ILE A 720 -53.13 -25.95 7.11
C ILE A 720 -52.30 -25.07 8.05
N VAL A 721 -51.78 -25.63 9.13
CA VAL A 721 -51.05 -24.86 10.13
C VAL A 721 -49.67 -25.48 10.34
N PRO A 722 -48.57 -24.80 9.95
CA PRO A 722 -47.21 -25.25 10.25
C PRO A 722 -46.96 -25.23 11.77
N SER A 723 -46.18 -26.20 12.26
CA SER A 723 -45.83 -26.29 13.68
C SER A 723 -45.00 -25.11 14.19
N SER A 724 -44.27 -24.41 13.31
CA SER A 724 -43.56 -23.17 13.65
C SER A 724 -44.50 -21.98 13.90
N VAL A 725 -45.69 -21.98 13.31
CA VAL A 725 -46.72 -20.95 13.51
C VAL A 725 -47.53 -21.25 14.76
N ALA A 726 -47.98 -22.50 14.91
CA ALA A 726 -48.65 -22.96 16.12
C ALA A 726 -48.30 -24.43 16.41
N ALA A 727 -47.65 -24.67 17.54
CA ALA A 727 -47.20 -26.00 17.93
C ALA A 727 -48.33 -26.97 18.34
N ASN A 728 -49.54 -26.46 18.62
CA ASN A 728 -50.73 -27.20 19.01
C ASN A 728 -51.98 -26.30 18.92
N GLN A 729 -53.16 -26.87 19.16
CA GLN A 729 -54.45 -26.14 19.12
C GLN A 729 -54.47 -24.90 20.02
N ALA A 730 -53.96 -24.98 21.26
CA ALA A 730 -53.99 -23.86 22.19
C ALA A 730 -53.12 -22.68 21.72
N ALA A 731 -51.99 -22.98 21.07
CA ALA A 731 -51.15 -21.95 20.44
C ALA A 731 -51.85 -21.31 19.24
N TYR A 732 -52.57 -22.10 18.43
CA TYR A 732 -53.35 -21.60 17.30
C TYR A 732 -54.49 -20.67 17.75
N GLU A 733 -55.23 -21.03 18.80
CA GLU A 733 -56.30 -20.21 19.37
C GLU A 733 -55.79 -18.91 20.03
N ALA A 734 -54.50 -18.84 20.35
CA ALA A 734 -53.87 -17.63 20.87
C ALA A 734 -53.44 -16.65 19.77
N LEU A 735 -53.45 -17.07 18.50
CA LEU A 735 -53.14 -16.20 17.35
C LEU A 735 -54.30 -15.22 17.08
N THR A 736 -53.94 -14.06 16.55
CA THR A 736 -54.90 -12.99 16.22
C THR A 736 -55.99 -13.50 15.25
N ASP A 737 -57.25 -13.19 15.55
CA ASP A 737 -58.43 -13.54 14.76
C ASP A 737 -58.67 -15.04 14.51
N CYS A 738 -57.86 -15.94 15.11
CA CYS A 738 -58.08 -17.38 15.03
C CYS A 738 -59.15 -17.80 16.03
N ILE A 739 -60.23 -18.40 15.53
CA ILE A 739 -61.29 -18.95 16.38
C ILE A 739 -61.00 -20.40 16.71
N THR A 740 -61.51 -20.88 17.86
CA THR A 740 -61.50 -22.29 18.23
C THR A 740 -62.03 -23.14 17.07
N PRO A 741 -61.21 -24.05 16.52
CA PRO A 741 -61.62 -24.89 15.41
C PRO A 741 -62.68 -25.90 15.89
N ALA A 742 -63.59 -26.26 14.99
CA ALA A 742 -64.58 -27.29 15.26
C ALA A 742 -63.92 -28.68 15.42
N ALA A 743 -62.80 -28.89 14.74
CA ALA A 743 -61.91 -30.03 14.98
C ALA A 743 -60.46 -29.63 14.67
N TRP A 744 -59.52 -30.21 15.44
CA TRP A 744 -58.09 -30.02 15.27
C TRP A 744 -57.40 -31.39 15.21
N VAL A 745 -56.44 -31.52 14.30
CA VAL A 745 -55.58 -32.71 14.20
C VAL A 745 -54.14 -32.28 14.37
N ASP A 746 -53.53 -32.70 15.48
CA ASP A 746 -52.12 -32.50 15.71
C ASP A 746 -51.27 -33.34 14.77
N THR A 747 -50.25 -32.73 14.17
CA THR A 747 -49.27 -33.45 13.33
C THR A 747 -49.97 -34.30 12.26
N ALA A 748 -50.99 -33.74 11.61
CA ALA A 748 -51.71 -34.38 10.52
C ALA A 748 -50.76 -34.90 9.42
N PHE A 749 -49.67 -34.17 9.18
CA PHE A 749 -48.52 -34.63 8.39
C PHE A 749 -47.25 -34.49 9.24
N ALA A 750 -46.71 -35.64 9.64
CA ALA A 750 -45.48 -35.71 10.42
C ALA A 750 -44.26 -35.64 9.50
N GLN A 751 -43.34 -34.71 9.79
CA GLN A 751 -42.08 -34.54 9.09
C GLN A 751 -41.01 -35.46 9.69
N SER A 752 -40.25 -36.13 8.82
CA SER A 752 -39.02 -36.83 9.21
C SER A 752 -38.04 -36.87 8.03
N GLY A 753 -36.84 -36.32 8.22
CA GLY A 753 -35.79 -36.34 7.20
C GLY A 753 -36.16 -35.64 5.89
N GLY A 754 -37.04 -34.64 5.94
CA GLY A 754 -37.58 -33.94 4.77
C GLY A 754 -38.74 -34.66 4.09
N SER A 755 -39.15 -35.86 4.52
CA SER A 755 -40.34 -36.55 4.02
C SER A 755 -41.51 -36.42 4.99
N TYR A 756 -42.73 -36.58 4.47
CA TYR A 756 -43.97 -36.41 5.23
C TYR A 756 -44.80 -37.69 5.30
N THR A 757 -45.39 -37.97 6.46
CA THR A 757 -46.30 -39.11 6.69
C THR A 757 -47.66 -38.61 7.17
N TYR A 758 -48.73 -38.98 6.47
CA TYR A 758 -50.10 -38.67 6.86
C TYR A 758 -50.56 -39.54 8.06
N ASP A 759 -51.02 -38.92 9.14
CA ASP A 759 -51.49 -39.62 10.34
C ASP A 759 -52.98 -39.98 10.26
N SER A 760 -53.30 -41.04 9.52
CA SER A 760 -54.67 -41.54 9.41
C SER A 760 -55.34 -41.90 10.75
N ALA A 761 -54.56 -42.25 11.79
CA ALA A 761 -55.09 -42.63 13.09
C ALA A 761 -55.56 -41.42 13.90
N ALA A 762 -54.86 -40.29 13.79
CA ALA A 762 -55.26 -39.03 14.41
C ALA A 762 -56.58 -38.51 13.82
N PHE A 763 -56.74 -38.56 12.49
CA PHE A 763 -58.01 -38.18 11.83
C PHE A 763 -59.17 -39.09 12.22
N ALA A 764 -58.95 -40.42 12.25
CA ALA A 764 -59.97 -41.37 12.66
C ALA A 764 -60.41 -41.17 14.13
N SER A 765 -59.46 -40.87 15.02
CA SER A 765 -59.72 -40.59 16.44
C SER A 765 -60.52 -39.29 16.63
N ALA A 766 -60.29 -38.30 15.76
CA ALA A 766 -61.06 -37.05 15.72
C ALA A 766 -62.43 -37.20 15.01
N SER A 767 -62.78 -38.39 14.51
CA SER A 767 -63.99 -38.62 13.70
C SER A 767 -64.07 -37.74 12.45
N ILE A 768 -62.91 -37.46 11.85
CA ILE A 768 -62.78 -36.68 10.61
C ILE A 768 -62.56 -37.66 9.46
N THR A 769 -63.26 -37.44 8.34
CA THR A 769 -63.06 -38.19 7.09
C THR A 769 -62.68 -37.26 5.95
N VAL A 770 -61.95 -37.76 4.96
CA VAL A 770 -61.69 -36.99 3.73
C VAL A 770 -63.00 -36.81 2.96
N THR A 771 -63.27 -35.59 2.48
CA THR A 771 -64.49 -35.30 1.72
C THR A 771 -64.54 -36.11 0.43
N SER A 772 -65.72 -36.65 0.09
CA SER A 772 -65.91 -37.44 -1.13
C SER A 772 -65.46 -36.67 -2.38
N GLY A 773 -64.62 -37.29 -3.20
CA GLY A 773 -64.05 -36.69 -4.42
C GLY A 773 -62.61 -36.21 -4.27
N TYR A 774 -62.07 -36.17 -3.05
CA TYR A 774 -60.66 -35.91 -2.78
C TYR A 774 -59.86 -37.21 -2.60
N THR A 775 -58.55 -37.11 -2.78
CA THR A 775 -57.64 -38.23 -2.58
C THR A 775 -57.57 -38.65 -1.12
N ALA A 776 -57.89 -39.93 -0.85
CA ALA A 776 -57.97 -40.51 0.48
C ALA A 776 -57.11 -41.80 0.57
N PRO A 777 -56.06 -41.84 1.41
CA PRO A 777 -55.57 -40.75 2.25
C PRO A 777 -54.92 -39.63 1.42
N PRO A 778 -54.93 -38.37 1.90
CA PRO A 778 -54.18 -37.29 1.28
C PRO A 778 -52.68 -37.59 1.33
N ALA A 779 -51.92 -37.08 0.34
CA ALA A 779 -50.50 -37.31 0.22
C ALA A 779 -49.73 -35.99 0.09
N LEU A 780 -48.70 -35.83 0.92
CA LEU A 780 -47.65 -34.81 0.79
C LEU A 780 -46.35 -35.53 0.44
N ALA A 781 -45.93 -35.42 -0.81
CA ALA A 781 -44.82 -36.17 -1.37
C ALA A 781 -43.60 -35.27 -1.59
N GLN A 782 -42.44 -35.73 -1.13
CA GLN A 782 -41.14 -35.16 -1.46
C GLN A 782 -40.64 -35.78 -2.77
N VAL A 783 -40.23 -34.94 -3.71
CA VAL A 783 -39.50 -35.32 -4.90
C VAL A 783 -38.08 -34.78 -4.73
N SER A 784 -37.11 -35.69 -4.57
CA SER A 784 -35.70 -35.32 -4.61
C SER A 784 -35.22 -35.30 -6.05
N SER A 785 -34.76 -34.16 -6.53
CA SER A 785 -34.10 -34.00 -7.81
C SER A 785 -32.60 -33.91 -7.61
N LEU A 786 -31.83 -34.71 -8.35
CA LEU A 786 -30.39 -34.52 -8.46
C LEU A 786 -30.13 -33.31 -9.36
N ILE A 787 -29.37 -32.34 -8.86
CA ILE A 787 -28.90 -31.20 -9.64
C ILE A 787 -27.49 -31.52 -10.12
N ALA A 788 -27.38 -31.60 -11.45
CA ALA A 788 -26.14 -31.71 -12.20
C ALA A 788 -25.64 -30.32 -12.62
N GLY A 789 -24.34 -30.06 -12.53
CA GLY A 789 -23.71 -28.81 -12.97
C GLY A 789 -23.97 -27.58 -12.09
N ILE A 790 -24.38 -26.48 -12.72
CA ILE A 790 -24.52 -25.15 -12.10
C ILE A 790 -25.86 -25.05 -11.36
N GLN A 791 -25.83 -24.65 -10.09
CA GLN A 791 -27.04 -24.43 -9.28
C GLN A 791 -27.40 -22.94 -9.22
N LEU A 792 -28.64 -22.61 -9.57
CA LEU A 792 -29.20 -21.26 -9.50
C LEU A 792 -30.38 -21.27 -8.51
N ILE A 793 -30.28 -20.50 -7.43
CA ILE A 793 -31.32 -20.35 -6.40
C ILE A 793 -31.74 -18.89 -6.38
N ASP A 794 -33.02 -18.59 -6.57
CA ASP A 794 -33.56 -17.22 -6.61
C ASP A 794 -32.74 -16.27 -7.50
N THR A 795 -32.14 -16.81 -8.56
CA THR A 795 -31.20 -16.12 -9.44
C THR A 795 -31.87 -15.89 -10.80
N THR A 796 -31.82 -14.66 -11.31
CA THR A 796 -32.51 -14.24 -12.53
C THR A 796 -31.55 -13.82 -13.64
N ASN A 797 -32.02 -13.82 -14.89
CA ASN A 797 -31.33 -13.32 -16.09
C ASN A 797 -29.90 -13.85 -16.33
N THR A 798 -29.57 -15.03 -15.79
CA THR A 798 -28.24 -15.61 -15.95
C THR A 798 -28.03 -16.16 -17.36
N THR A 799 -26.91 -15.80 -17.98
CA THR A 799 -26.49 -16.31 -19.29
C THR A 799 -25.45 -17.39 -19.10
N ILE A 800 -25.70 -18.58 -19.67
CA ILE A 800 -24.76 -19.71 -19.68
C ILE A 800 -24.48 -20.08 -21.14
N THR A 801 -23.23 -19.93 -21.58
CA THR A 801 -22.84 -20.13 -22.99
C THR A 801 -21.60 -21.01 -23.09
N ASN A 802 -21.56 -21.98 -24.00
CA ASN A 802 -20.40 -22.88 -24.19
C ASN A 802 -19.95 -23.62 -22.91
N VAL A 803 -20.87 -23.87 -21.98
CA VAL A 803 -20.60 -24.66 -20.77
C VAL A 803 -20.96 -26.12 -21.01
N THR A 804 -20.02 -27.02 -20.78
CA THR A 804 -20.28 -28.47 -20.83
C THR A 804 -20.42 -29.02 -19.41
N SER A 805 -21.42 -29.86 -19.17
CA SER A 805 -21.60 -30.54 -17.89
C SER A 805 -21.37 -32.04 -18.07
N THR A 806 -20.45 -32.63 -17.30
CA THR A 806 -20.03 -34.04 -17.45
C THR A 806 -19.93 -34.77 -16.12
N ASN A 807 -20.09 -36.10 -16.12
CA ASN A 807 -19.96 -36.96 -14.92
C ASN A 807 -20.88 -36.58 -13.72
N ASN A 808 -22.10 -36.09 -13.98
CA ASN A 808 -23.07 -35.76 -12.93
C ASN A 808 -24.09 -36.88 -12.68
#